data_AF-A0A5C7T0C6-F1
#
_entry.id   AF-A0A5C7T0C6-F1
#
_cell.length_a   1.000
_cell.length_b   1.000
_cell.length_c   1.000
_cell.angle_alpha   90.00
_cell.angle_beta   90.00
_cell.angle_gamma   90.00
#
_symmetry.space_group_name_H-M   'P 1'
#
loop_
_entity.id
_entity.type
_entity.pdbx_description
1 polymer ?
#
loop_
_entity_poly.entity_id
_entity_poly.type
_entity_poly.pdbx_seq_one_letter_code
_entity_poly.pdbx_strand_id
1 'polypeptide(L)'
;MSNAGEPIFSSRPTVTIELPLTPHARILHPEQIIIRIAEGYQDIGALCYALRSGKARKPRQPREVVLSSLIKRRPGKILQIIKVLSSLRVDSGKSQSTIYQYSHFFILFMDWADANSLSNCLDGGDATFQAFQAWSNETKDRYRRQEFGEAVHNCRLTYICEVLEAATGLQNLMQGIRNLTRKYNPNGGTEPLALQDFGHAVAINQCLFDGLCDLVLEQRPFPYKLELPNSLGWAESHLWLFPTNLWRLPPHRQSDTARVATGRNTSWVYDYSNGRLATLDEIVHRYKAKELSRQTTQARRSIRSAQQQIDKANADPFNKWRISLGMCAQRAFLFLFLCNTGCNDQLARDLETDGKTIDAAVKNQRFRALKWRANGKEVELVAPAAFMARLRRFMELRRYLLQGRNTPYLFFTCGNRNGNPPGQMLSHELEAHYRRLLKEIAPQLPRLGARALRATVDDYYLRSHGNVIAAAVMGHSPETELRNYGRGSANDHHHEMTLFMAAVAESARRQRVIPVTAMTTVSPPLEEGGRCDDFGRPEALADRVPIRPDCKDAQGCLFCRNRVLVANEADARKVASAAYVMEQLILGPKHEEALRPLIEKCDEDLNRIATFPGCRDLVEKTRRDVYENEQLTPFWADKYHLFLELGIIS
;
A
#
# COMPACT_ATOMS: atom_id res chain seq x y z
N MET A 1 -3.17 -31.76 -55.37
CA MET A 1 -3.05 -30.76 -54.29
C MET A 1 -4.37 -30.02 -54.20
N SER A 2 -5.28 -30.48 -53.34
CA SER A 2 -6.58 -29.86 -53.09
C SER A 2 -6.40 -28.69 -52.12
N ASN A 3 -6.91 -27.51 -52.50
CA ASN A 3 -7.07 -26.37 -51.60
C ASN A 3 -7.95 -26.79 -50.41
N ALA A 4 -7.34 -27.12 -49.28
CA ALA A 4 -8.05 -27.17 -48.01
C ALA A 4 -8.45 -25.73 -47.67
N GLY A 5 -9.74 -25.41 -47.87
CA GLY A 5 -10.28 -24.07 -47.58
C GLY A 5 -9.95 -23.64 -46.15
N GLU A 6 -9.65 -22.35 -45.97
CA GLU A 6 -9.35 -21.78 -44.67
C GLU A 6 -10.45 -22.14 -43.65
N PRO A 7 -10.09 -22.47 -42.40
CA PRO A 7 -11.06 -22.80 -41.36
C PRO A 7 -12.01 -21.62 -41.09
N ILE A 8 -13.30 -21.84 -41.32
CA ILE A 8 -14.34 -20.84 -41.05
C ILE A 8 -14.64 -20.81 -39.55
N PHE A 9 -14.19 -19.74 -38.89
CA PHE A 9 -14.49 -19.49 -37.48
C PHE A 9 -15.84 -18.81 -37.33
N SER A 10 -16.69 -19.34 -36.44
CA SER A 10 -18.04 -18.83 -36.20
C SER A 10 -18.37 -18.81 -34.71
N SER A 11 -19.33 -17.97 -34.34
CA SER A 11 -19.87 -17.92 -32.99
C SER A 11 -20.79 -19.11 -32.74
N ARG A 12 -20.87 -19.57 -31.49
CA ARG A 12 -21.74 -20.66 -31.05
C ARG A 12 -22.70 -20.17 -29.95
N PRO A 13 -23.85 -20.85 -29.73
CA PRO A 13 -24.72 -20.56 -28.59
C PRO A 13 -23.94 -20.68 -27.27
N THR A 14 -24.13 -19.73 -26.36
CA THR A 14 -23.47 -19.76 -25.05
C THR A 14 -24.39 -19.39 -23.91
N VAL A 15 -24.12 -19.99 -22.75
CA VAL A 15 -24.77 -19.72 -21.46
C VAL A 15 -23.68 -19.39 -20.46
N THR A 16 -23.87 -18.31 -19.70
CA THR A 16 -22.96 -17.96 -18.61
C THR A 16 -23.43 -18.59 -17.30
N ILE A 17 -22.53 -19.29 -16.61
CA ILE A 17 -22.77 -19.83 -15.27
C ILE A 17 -21.76 -19.24 -14.28
N GLU A 18 -22.12 -19.16 -13.01
CA GLU A 18 -21.26 -18.65 -11.94
C GLU A 18 -20.63 -19.81 -11.15
N LEU A 19 -19.34 -19.66 -10.79
CA LEU A 19 -18.65 -20.59 -9.90
C LEU A 19 -18.50 -20.02 -8.48
N PRO A 20 -18.66 -20.83 -7.41
CA PRO A 20 -18.92 -22.28 -7.45
C PRO A 20 -20.35 -22.60 -7.91
N LEU A 21 -20.52 -23.79 -8.49
CA LEU A 21 -21.83 -24.30 -8.88
C LEU A 21 -22.73 -24.44 -7.65
N THR A 22 -24.01 -24.15 -7.82
CA THR A 22 -25.01 -24.41 -6.78
C THR A 22 -25.17 -25.92 -6.56
N PRO A 23 -25.54 -26.35 -5.33
CA PRO A 23 -25.91 -27.73 -5.08
C PRO A 23 -26.99 -28.17 -6.09
N HIS A 24 -26.77 -29.30 -6.76
CA HIS A 24 -27.65 -29.88 -7.80
C HIS A 24 -27.67 -29.17 -9.17
N ALA A 25 -26.76 -28.24 -9.46
CA ALA A 25 -26.65 -27.67 -10.80
C ALA A 25 -26.42 -28.77 -11.87
N ARG A 26 -27.29 -28.82 -12.88
CA ARG A 26 -27.18 -29.75 -14.03
C ARG A 26 -26.75 -28.98 -15.27
N ILE A 27 -25.58 -29.33 -15.80
CA ILE A 27 -25.06 -28.78 -17.06
C ILE A 27 -25.25 -29.84 -18.15
N LEU A 28 -26.16 -29.57 -19.09
CA LEU A 28 -26.49 -30.48 -20.19
C LEU A 28 -25.64 -30.24 -21.45
N HIS A 29 -25.22 -28.99 -21.67
CA HIS A 29 -24.45 -28.56 -22.84
C HIS A 29 -23.12 -27.91 -22.46
N PRO A 30 -22.10 -28.68 -22.02
CA PRO A 30 -20.80 -28.15 -21.60
C PRO A 30 -20.13 -27.28 -22.68
N GLU A 31 -20.33 -27.59 -23.96
CA GLU A 31 -19.81 -26.87 -25.11
C GLU A 31 -20.33 -25.42 -25.22
N GLN A 32 -21.43 -25.10 -24.56
CA GLN A 32 -22.04 -23.77 -24.55
C GLN A 32 -21.60 -22.93 -23.33
N ILE A 33 -20.80 -23.47 -22.42
CA ILE A 33 -20.57 -22.82 -21.13
C ILE A 33 -19.48 -21.74 -21.18
N ILE A 34 -19.83 -20.54 -20.73
CA ILE A 34 -18.90 -19.53 -20.25
C ILE A 34 -18.98 -19.53 -18.72
N ILE A 35 -17.85 -19.73 -18.03
CA ILE A 35 -17.81 -19.62 -16.57
C ILE A 35 -17.50 -18.19 -16.15
N ARG A 36 -18.20 -17.70 -15.12
CA ARG A 36 -17.90 -16.47 -14.40
C ARG A 36 -17.25 -16.82 -13.07
N ILE A 37 -16.06 -16.28 -12.84
CA ILE A 37 -15.32 -16.41 -11.58
C ILE A 37 -14.99 -15.00 -11.11
N ALA A 38 -15.62 -14.56 -10.00
CA ALA A 38 -15.62 -13.17 -9.57
C ALA A 38 -16.04 -12.22 -10.72
N GLU A 39 -15.15 -11.30 -11.10
CA GLU A 39 -15.34 -10.34 -12.20
C GLU A 39 -14.90 -10.88 -13.57
N GLY A 40 -14.22 -12.03 -13.58
CA GLY A 40 -13.65 -12.63 -14.79
C GLY A 40 -14.64 -13.55 -15.50
N TYR A 41 -14.52 -13.62 -16.83
CA TYR A 41 -15.26 -14.58 -17.65
C TYR A 41 -14.25 -15.45 -18.42
N GLN A 42 -14.46 -16.77 -18.44
CA GLN A 42 -13.64 -17.72 -19.18
C GLN A 42 -14.52 -18.63 -20.02
N ASP A 43 -14.22 -18.72 -21.32
CA ASP A 43 -15.00 -19.53 -22.24
C ASP A 43 -14.48 -20.97 -22.30
N ILE A 44 -14.81 -21.75 -21.25
CA ILE A 44 -14.38 -23.14 -21.10
C ILE A 44 -15.10 -24.08 -22.07
N GLY A 45 -16.35 -23.78 -22.45
CA GLY A 45 -17.09 -24.59 -23.42
C GLY A 45 -16.46 -24.58 -24.82
N ALA A 46 -15.70 -23.53 -25.18
CA ALA A 46 -14.99 -23.48 -26.45
C ALA A 46 -13.97 -24.61 -26.57
N LEU A 47 -13.45 -25.10 -25.44
CA LEU A 47 -12.44 -26.15 -25.40
C LEU A 47 -12.97 -27.48 -25.94
N CYS A 48 -14.30 -27.68 -26.03
CA CYS A 48 -14.92 -28.84 -26.69
C CYS A 48 -14.56 -28.99 -28.18
N TYR A 49 -14.12 -27.92 -28.84
CA TYR A 49 -13.78 -27.86 -30.26
C TYR A 49 -12.27 -27.84 -30.45
N ALA A 50 -11.69 -28.64 -31.34
CA ALA A 50 -10.24 -28.66 -31.56
C ALA A 50 -9.68 -27.36 -32.14
N LEU A 51 -10.45 -26.67 -32.99
CA LEU A 51 -10.03 -25.44 -33.67
C LEU A 51 -10.78 -24.23 -33.10
N ARG A 52 -10.02 -23.29 -32.53
CA ARG A 52 -10.52 -22.08 -31.87
C ARG A 52 -9.77 -20.85 -32.36
N SER A 53 -10.47 -19.73 -32.48
CA SER A 53 -9.88 -18.47 -32.94
C SER A 53 -8.84 -17.93 -31.96
N GLY A 54 -7.71 -17.43 -32.47
CA GLY A 54 -6.67 -16.76 -31.68
C GLY A 54 -6.97 -15.28 -31.35
N LYS A 55 -8.08 -14.73 -31.84
CA LYS A 55 -8.45 -13.33 -31.63
C LYS A 55 -8.71 -13.05 -30.14
N ALA A 56 -8.31 -11.85 -29.70
CA ALA A 56 -8.59 -11.37 -28.34
C ALA A 56 -10.11 -11.32 -28.09
N ARG A 57 -10.56 -12.06 -27.07
CA ARG A 57 -11.98 -12.18 -26.73
C ARG A 57 -12.45 -10.98 -25.90
N LYS A 58 -13.58 -10.40 -26.26
CA LYS A 58 -14.28 -9.44 -25.38
C LYS A 58 -14.93 -10.17 -24.20
N PRO A 59 -14.96 -9.59 -22.98
CA PRO A 59 -15.67 -10.20 -21.85
C PRO A 59 -17.11 -10.56 -22.22
N ARG A 60 -17.62 -11.67 -21.68
CA ARG A 60 -18.97 -12.23 -21.92
C ARG A 60 -19.27 -12.69 -23.35
N GLN A 61 -18.39 -12.49 -24.32
CA GLN A 61 -18.63 -12.94 -25.70
C GLN A 61 -18.01 -14.32 -25.95
N PRO A 62 -18.65 -15.20 -26.75
CA PRO A 62 -18.06 -16.49 -27.10
C PRO A 62 -16.75 -16.32 -27.88
N ARG A 63 -15.82 -17.23 -27.65
CA ARG A 63 -14.70 -17.45 -28.56
C ARG A 63 -15.22 -18.12 -29.83
N GLU A 64 -14.84 -17.60 -30.98
CA GLU A 64 -15.18 -18.21 -32.27
C GLU A 64 -14.49 -19.57 -32.42
N VAL A 65 -15.21 -20.55 -32.95
CA VAL A 65 -14.73 -21.93 -33.16
C VAL A 65 -15.06 -22.40 -34.57
N VAL A 66 -14.37 -23.43 -35.04
CA VAL A 66 -14.82 -24.18 -36.22
C VAL A 66 -15.81 -25.24 -35.75
N LEU A 67 -17.10 -25.09 -36.09
CA LEU A 67 -18.16 -25.95 -35.54
C LEU A 67 -17.95 -27.45 -35.84
N SER A 68 -17.40 -27.77 -37.02
CA SER A 68 -17.07 -29.14 -37.42
C SER A 68 -15.91 -29.75 -36.64
N SER A 69 -15.13 -28.95 -35.90
CA SER A 69 -14.01 -29.43 -35.08
C SER A 69 -14.44 -29.91 -33.68
N LEU A 70 -15.75 -30.05 -33.42
CA LEU A 70 -16.27 -30.59 -32.15
C LEU A 70 -15.79 -32.03 -31.93
N ILE A 71 -15.09 -32.27 -30.83
CA ILE A 71 -14.65 -33.63 -30.46
C ILE A 71 -15.76 -34.27 -29.61
N LYS A 72 -16.42 -35.29 -30.15
CA LYS A 72 -17.63 -35.92 -29.54
C LYS A 72 -17.50 -36.28 -28.06
N ARG A 73 -16.32 -36.77 -27.62
CA ARG A 73 -16.09 -37.17 -26.21
C ARG A 73 -15.75 -36.00 -25.28
N ARG A 74 -15.36 -34.85 -25.82
CA ARG A 74 -14.79 -33.73 -25.05
C ARG A 74 -15.80 -32.98 -24.18
N PRO A 75 -17.08 -32.78 -24.56
CA PRO A 75 -18.07 -32.17 -23.67
C PRO A 75 -18.17 -32.86 -22.29
N GLY A 76 -18.18 -34.19 -22.26
CA GLY A 76 -18.19 -34.94 -21.00
C GLY A 76 -16.94 -34.70 -20.14
N LYS A 77 -15.77 -34.59 -20.76
CA LYS A 77 -14.51 -34.28 -20.07
C LYS A 77 -14.48 -32.83 -19.56
N ILE A 78 -14.93 -31.88 -20.38
CA ILE A 78 -15.02 -30.46 -19.98
C ILE A 78 -16.03 -30.25 -18.86
N LEU A 79 -17.12 -31.02 -18.82
CA LEU A 79 -18.03 -31.03 -17.68
C LEU A 79 -17.32 -31.43 -16.38
N GLN A 80 -16.46 -32.45 -16.41
CA GLN A 80 -15.66 -32.83 -15.24
C GLN A 80 -14.70 -31.72 -14.83
N ILE A 81 -14.06 -31.05 -15.79
CA ILE A 81 -13.19 -29.89 -15.49
C ILE A 81 -13.97 -28.76 -14.81
N ILE A 82 -15.18 -28.43 -15.29
CA ILE A 82 -16.02 -27.40 -14.66
C ILE A 82 -16.35 -27.79 -13.21
N LYS A 83 -16.65 -29.07 -12.95
CA LYS A 83 -16.87 -29.58 -11.59
C LYS A 83 -15.63 -29.48 -10.71
N VAL A 84 -14.46 -29.85 -11.23
CA VAL A 84 -13.16 -29.70 -10.52
C VAL A 84 -12.90 -28.23 -10.19
N LEU A 85 -13.06 -27.33 -11.15
CA LEU A 85 -12.88 -25.88 -10.89
C LEU A 85 -13.86 -25.36 -9.83
N SER A 86 -15.08 -25.90 -9.80
CA SER A 86 -16.07 -25.59 -8.75
C SER A 86 -15.66 -26.13 -7.38
N SER A 87 -15.17 -27.37 -7.31
CA SER A 87 -14.79 -28.02 -6.05
C SER A 87 -13.55 -27.39 -5.41
N LEU A 88 -12.64 -26.79 -6.20
CA LEU A 88 -11.50 -26.04 -5.67
C LEU A 88 -11.91 -24.93 -4.68
N ARG A 89 -13.11 -24.35 -4.85
CA ARG A 89 -13.65 -23.36 -3.90
C ARG A 89 -14.19 -24.02 -2.63
N VAL A 90 -15.00 -25.06 -2.81
CA VAL A 90 -15.82 -25.68 -1.76
C VAL A 90 -14.98 -26.59 -0.88
N ASP A 91 -14.15 -27.42 -1.49
CA ASP A 91 -13.43 -28.51 -0.81
C ASP A 91 -11.99 -28.09 -0.46
N SER A 92 -11.35 -27.28 -1.30
CA SER A 92 -9.94 -26.89 -1.16
C SER A 92 -9.73 -25.42 -0.73
N GLY A 93 -10.81 -24.71 -0.39
CA GLY A 93 -10.76 -23.34 0.13
C GLY A 93 -10.03 -22.32 -0.75
N LYS A 94 -9.88 -22.57 -2.06
CA LYS A 94 -9.12 -21.67 -2.95
C LYS A 94 -9.87 -20.35 -3.16
N SER A 95 -9.12 -19.27 -3.35
CA SER A 95 -9.71 -17.95 -3.66
C SER A 95 -10.30 -17.94 -5.08
N GLN A 96 -11.31 -17.11 -5.34
CA GLN A 96 -11.84 -16.94 -6.71
C GLN A 96 -10.75 -16.49 -7.69
N SER A 97 -9.80 -15.64 -7.26
CA SER A 97 -8.66 -15.24 -8.09
C SER A 97 -7.77 -16.43 -8.45
N THR A 98 -7.55 -17.35 -7.51
CA THR A 98 -6.81 -18.58 -7.74
C THR A 98 -7.53 -19.46 -8.75
N ILE A 99 -8.84 -19.69 -8.58
CA ILE A 99 -9.64 -20.51 -9.51
C ILE A 99 -9.64 -19.90 -10.93
N TYR A 100 -9.70 -18.56 -11.02
CA TYR A 100 -9.54 -17.86 -12.29
C TYR A 100 -8.18 -18.19 -12.94
N GLN A 101 -7.09 -18.21 -12.17
CA GLN A 101 -5.77 -18.63 -12.68
C GLN A 101 -5.75 -20.10 -13.13
N TYR A 102 -6.35 -21.03 -12.38
CA TYR A 102 -6.47 -22.43 -12.81
C TYR A 102 -7.17 -22.53 -14.16
N SER A 103 -8.32 -21.88 -14.31
CA SER A 103 -9.08 -21.87 -15.57
C SER A 103 -8.29 -21.22 -16.73
N HIS A 104 -7.56 -20.14 -16.46
CA HIS A 104 -6.74 -19.46 -17.45
C HIS A 104 -5.60 -20.35 -17.96
N PHE A 105 -4.81 -20.94 -17.04
CA PHE A 105 -3.73 -21.84 -17.42
C PHE A 105 -4.27 -23.10 -18.11
N PHE A 106 -5.42 -23.63 -17.69
CA PHE A 106 -6.06 -24.76 -18.35
C PHE A 106 -6.44 -24.45 -19.80
N ILE A 107 -6.98 -23.27 -20.09
CA ILE A 107 -7.24 -22.83 -21.48
C ILE A 107 -5.93 -22.79 -22.28
N LEU A 108 -4.85 -22.24 -21.71
CA LEU A 108 -3.55 -22.19 -22.38
C LEU A 108 -3.00 -23.60 -22.67
N PHE A 109 -3.15 -24.53 -21.74
CA PHE A 109 -2.76 -25.93 -21.92
C PHE A 109 -3.57 -26.58 -23.05
N MET A 110 -4.90 -26.40 -23.09
CA MET A 110 -5.75 -26.98 -24.12
C MET A 110 -5.46 -26.39 -25.51
N ASP A 111 -5.23 -25.08 -25.61
CA ASP A 111 -4.80 -24.42 -26.86
C ASP A 111 -3.47 -24.96 -27.36
N TRP A 112 -2.50 -25.11 -26.46
CA TRP A 112 -1.22 -25.70 -26.81
C TRP A 112 -1.35 -27.19 -27.20
N ALA A 113 -2.13 -27.99 -26.46
CA ALA A 113 -2.28 -29.41 -26.72
C ALA A 113 -2.91 -29.67 -28.09
N ASP A 114 -3.98 -28.94 -28.44
CA ASP A 114 -4.61 -29.05 -29.76
C ASP A 114 -3.67 -28.60 -30.88
N ALA A 115 -2.88 -27.55 -30.68
CA ALA A 115 -1.88 -27.09 -31.66
C ALA A 115 -0.73 -28.10 -31.88
N ASN A 116 -0.50 -29.01 -30.92
CA ASN A 116 0.54 -30.04 -30.98
C ASN A 116 -0.05 -31.44 -31.23
N SER A 117 -1.28 -31.54 -31.75
CA SER A 117 -1.96 -32.81 -32.05
C SER A 117 -2.17 -33.72 -30.84
N LEU A 118 -2.20 -33.16 -29.63
CA LEU A 118 -2.44 -33.85 -28.35
C LEU A 118 -3.90 -33.64 -27.90
N SER A 119 -4.86 -33.66 -28.82
CA SER A 119 -6.28 -33.42 -28.55
C SER A 119 -6.95 -34.46 -27.64
N ASN A 120 -6.29 -35.60 -27.40
CA ASN A 120 -6.70 -36.65 -26.47
C ASN A 120 -6.19 -36.44 -25.03
N CYS A 121 -5.59 -35.30 -24.70
CA CYS A 121 -4.98 -35.01 -23.40
C CYS A 121 -5.89 -35.15 -22.16
N LEU A 122 -7.21 -35.24 -22.32
CA LEU A 122 -8.19 -35.41 -21.23
C LEU A 122 -8.73 -36.85 -21.10
N ASP A 123 -8.24 -37.78 -21.92
CA ASP A 123 -8.80 -39.13 -21.96
C ASP A 123 -8.44 -39.97 -20.73
N GLY A 124 -7.37 -39.60 -20.00
CA GLY A 124 -6.77 -40.37 -18.92
C GLY A 124 -5.60 -41.24 -19.43
N GLY A 125 -5.02 -42.03 -18.54
CA GLY A 125 -3.92 -42.96 -18.87
C GLY A 125 -2.73 -42.28 -19.56
N ASP A 126 -2.12 -43.00 -20.50
CA ASP A 126 -0.91 -42.57 -21.21
C ASP A 126 -1.10 -41.29 -22.01
N ALA A 127 -2.29 -41.05 -22.57
CA ALA A 127 -2.57 -39.85 -23.36
C ALA A 127 -2.44 -38.58 -22.53
N THR A 128 -3.00 -38.58 -21.32
CA THR A 128 -2.89 -37.46 -20.39
C THR A 128 -1.46 -37.33 -19.85
N PHE A 129 -0.80 -38.45 -19.53
CA PHE A 129 0.59 -38.45 -19.06
C PHE A 129 1.54 -37.83 -20.10
N GLN A 130 1.50 -38.29 -21.35
CA GLN A 130 2.32 -37.78 -22.44
C GLN A 130 2.08 -36.30 -22.71
N ALA A 131 0.80 -35.88 -22.71
CA ALA A 131 0.45 -34.47 -22.90
C ALA A 131 1.00 -33.59 -21.77
N PHE A 132 0.92 -34.04 -20.51
CA PHE A 132 1.47 -33.32 -19.37
C PHE A 132 3.00 -33.25 -19.42
N GLN A 133 3.67 -34.34 -19.78
CA GLN A 133 5.12 -34.40 -19.88
C GLN A 133 5.64 -33.45 -20.98
N ALA A 134 4.98 -33.44 -22.14
CA ALA A 134 5.29 -32.51 -23.22
C ALA A 134 5.01 -31.04 -22.83
N TRP A 135 3.93 -30.77 -22.08
CA TRP A 135 3.64 -29.42 -21.56
C TRP A 135 4.70 -28.95 -20.55
N SER A 136 5.21 -29.86 -19.73
CA SER A 136 6.28 -29.60 -18.79
C SER A 136 7.57 -29.21 -19.51
N ASN A 137 7.94 -29.95 -20.56
CA ASN A 137 9.11 -29.63 -21.38
C ASN A 137 8.97 -28.28 -22.07
N GLU A 138 7.83 -28.00 -22.70
CA GLU A 138 7.57 -26.68 -23.31
C GLU A 138 7.63 -25.55 -22.28
N THR A 139 7.05 -25.75 -21.09
CA THR A 139 7.07 -24.74 -20.02
C THR A 139 8.49 -24.47 -19.55
N LYS A 140 9.34 -25.50 -19.46
CA LYS A 140 10.76 -25.39 -19.13
C LYS A 140 11.54 -24.63 -20.20
N ASP A 141 11.29 -24.91 -21.47
CA ASP A 141 12.00 -24.25 -22.58
C ASP A 141 11.57 -22.78 -22.74
N ARG A 142 10.30 -22.45 -22.54
CA ARG A 142 9.84 -21.05 -22.48
C ARG A 142 10.40 -20.28 -21.29
N TYR A 143 10.54 -20.94 -20.13
CA TYR A 143 11.22 -20.35 -18.98
C TYR A 143 12.70 -20.06 -19.27
N ARG A 144 13.41 -21.00 -19.94
CA ARG A 144 14.81 -20.79 -20.38
C ARG A 144 14.96 -19.63 -21.37
N ARG A 145 13.94 -19.42 -22.22
CA ARG A 145 13.82 -18.25 -23.10
C ARG A 145 13.44 -16.95 -22.37
N GLN A 146 13.30 -16.98 -21.04
CA GLN A 146 12.93 -15.84 -20.20
C GLN A 146 11.58 -15.22 -20.54
N GLU A 147 10.66 -15.97 -21.14
CA GLU A 147 9.31 -15.47 -21.47
C GLU A 147 8.47 -15.19 -20.22
N PHE A 148 8.81 -15.81 -19.09
CA PHE A 148 8.16 -15.60 -17.79
C PHE A 148 9.07 -16.06 -16.63
N GLY A 149 8.78 -15.59 -15.42
CA GLY A 149 9.54 -15.94 -14.20
C GLY A 149 9.10 -17.24 -13.52
N GLU A 150 9.76 -17.58 -12.41
CA GLU A 150 9.61 -18.86 -11.68
C GLU A 150 8.18 -19.09 -11.18
N ALA A 151 7.50 -18.03 -10.75
CA ALA A 151 6.13 -18.13 -10.25
C ALA A 151 5.15 -18.61 -11.34
N VAL A 152 5.27 -18.06 -12.55
CA VAL A 152 4.43 -18.46 -13.69
C VAL A 152 4.78 -19.87 -14.15
N HIS A 153 6.08 -20.21 -14.19
CA HIS A 153 6.53 -21.57 -14.46
C HIS A 153 5.85 -22.59 -13.52
N ASN A 154 5.95 -22.39 -12.20
CA ASN A 154 5.39 -23.32 -11.23
C ASN A 154 3.86 -23.37 -11.27
N CYS A 155 3.17 -22.25 -11.53
CA CYS A 155 1.71 -22.22 -11.71
C CYS A 155 1.27 -23.03 -12.93
N ARG A 156 1.97 -22.91 -14.06
CA ARG A 156 1.69 -23.66 -15.31
C ARG A 156 1.77 -25.17 -15.10
N LEU A 157 2.66 -25.64 -14.23
CA LEU A 157 2.81 -27.07 -13.93
C LEU A 157 1.79 -27.53 -12.89
N THR A 158 1.79 -26.86 -11.72
CA THR A 158 1.02 -27.28 -10.55
C THR A 158 -0.49 -27.27 -10.83
N TYR A 159 -1.01 -26.19 -11.44
CA TYR A 159 -2.45 -26.08 -11.65
C TYR A 159 -2.95 -27.05 -12.71
N ILE A 160 -2.16 -27.33 -13.74
CA ILE A 160 -2.53 -28.30 -14.77
C ILE A 160 -2.46 -29.71 -14.20
N CYS A 161 -1.43 -30.04 -13.41
CA CYS A 161 -1.33 -31.32 -12.72
C CYS A 161 -2.59 -31.57 -11.87
N GLU A 162 -2.89 -30.66 -10.94
CA GLU A 162 -4.02 -30.81 -10.02
C GLU A 162 -5.36 -30.97 -10.78
N VAL A 163 -5.56 -30.19 -11.85
CA VAL A 163 -6.79 -30.27 -12.66
C VAL A 163 -6.88 -31.59 -13.42
N LEU A 164 -5.79 -32.05 -14.02
CA LEU A 164 -5.76 -33.29 -14.78
C LEU A 164 -5.93 -34.51 -13.87
N GLU A 165 -5.22 -34.56 -12.75
CA GLU A 165 -5.34 -35.64 -11.76
C GLU A 165 -6.77 -35.72 -11.23
N ALA A 166 -7.35 -34.59 -10.81
CA ALA A 166 -8.73 -34.56 -10.31
C ALA A 166 -9.78 -34.94 -11.37
N ALA A 167 -9.57 -34.56 -12.64
CA ALA A 167 -10.54 -34.81 -13.71
C ALA A 167 -10.42 -36.20 -14.34
N THR A 168 -9.24 -36.83 -14.29
CA THR A 168 -8.97 -38.12 -14.94
C THR A 168 -8.78 -39.28 -13.96
N GLY A 169 -8.59 -38.99 -12.67
CA GLY A 169 -8.27 -39.99 -11.65
C GLY A 169 -6.81 -40.45 -11.66
N LEU A 170 -5.95 -39.85 -12.51
CA LEU A 170 -4.52 -40.10 -12.49
C LEU A 170 -3.87 -39.54 -11.22
N GLN A 171 -2.71 -40.09 -10.88
CA GLN A 171 -1.90 -39.65 -9.75
C GLN A 171 -0.43 -39.53 -10.16
N ASN A 172 0.30 -38.69 -9.45
CA ASN A 172 1.75 -38.51 -9.58
C ASN A 172 2.21 -37.99 -10.96
N LEU A 173 1.39 -37.19 -11.65
CA LEU A 173 1.79 -36.58 -12.94
C LEU A 173 3.05 -35.71 -12.81
N MET A 174 3.26 -35.10 -11.65
CA MET A 174 4.44 -34.28 -11.34
C MET A 174 5.70 -35.09 -10.97
N GLN A 175 5.62 -36.42 -10.91
CA GLN A 175 6.77 -37.24 -10.52
C GLN A 175 7.95 -37.05 -11.49
N GLY A 176 9.12 -36.72 -10.95
CA GLY A 176 10.32 -36.43 -11.74
C GLY A 176 10.40 -35.01 -12.32
N ILE A 177 9.34 -34.19 -12.17
CA ILE A 177 9.31 -32.80 -12.61
C ILE A 177 9.59 -31.89 -11.42
N ARG A 178 10.71 -31.17 -11.45
CA ARG A 178 11.10 -30.26 -10.36
C ARG A 178 10.46 -28.89 -10.54
N ASN A 179 9.76 -28.43 -9.51
CA ASN A 179 9.40 -27.02 -9.37
C ASN A 179 10.67 -26.18 -9.17
N LEU A 180 10.65 -24.96 -9.70
CA LEU A 180 11.74 -24.02 -9.50
C LEU A 180 11.66 -23.44 -8.09
N THR A 181 12.77 -23.49 -7.37
CA THR A 181 12.89 -22.79 -6.10
C THR A 181 12.81 -21.30 -6.38
N ARG A 182 11.84 -20.64 -5.76
CA ARG A 182 11.68 -19.20 -5.88
C ARG A 182 12.90 -18.55 -5.23
N LYS A 183 13.70 -17.78 -5.99
CA LYS A 183 14.77 -16.97 -5.40
C LYS A 183 14.13 -16.02 -4.39
N TYR A 184 14.47 -16.21 -3.12
CA TYR A 184 14.05 -15.31 -2.05
C TYR A 184 14.78 -13.99 -2.29
N ASN A 185 14.04 -12.90 -2.52
CA ASN A 185 14.59 -11.56 -2.50
C ASN A 185 14.57 -11.08 -1.04
N PRO A 186 15.72 -10.98 -0.36
CA PRO A 186 15.79 -10.50 1.04
C PRO A 186 15.27 -9.07 1.17
N ASN A 187 15.29 -8.29 0.09
CA ASN A 187 14.86 -6.89 0.02
C ASN A 187 13.48 -6.75 -0.65
N GLY A 188 12.76 -7.84 -0.87
CA GLY A 188 11.48 -7.85 -1.61
C GLY A 188 10.25 -7.48 -0.79
N GLY A 189 10.43 -7.03 0.46
CA GLY A 189 9.36 -6.51 1.31
C GLY A 189 8.76 -5.22 0.74
N THR A 190 7.51 -4.92 1.08
CA THR A 190 6.97 -3.58 0.82
C THR A 190 7.45 -2.69 1.96
N GLU A 191 8.22 -1.65 1.66
CA GLU A 191 8.71 -0.72 2.67
C GLU A 191 7.54 0.03 3.35
N PRO A 192 7.59 0.23 4.68
CA PRO A 192 6.70 1.14 5.37
C PRO A 192 6.79 2.56 4.81
N LEU A 193 5.65 3.22 4.71
CA LEU A 193 5.59 4.66 4.44
C LEU A 193 6.25 5.45 5.58
N ALA A 194 6.85 6.58 5.23
CA ALA A 194 7.29 7.57 6.21
C ALA A 194 6.11 8.00 7.10
N LEU A 195 6.35 8.15 8.41
CA LEU A 195 5.29 8.40 9.40
C LEU A 195 4.54 9.70 9.11
N GLN A 196 5.25 10.71 8.59
CA GLN A 196 4.66 11.99 8.19
C GLN A 196 3.70 11.82 7.00
N ASP A 197 4.10 11.09 5.95
CA ASP A 197 3.25 10.83 4.79
C ASP A 197 2.01 10.02 5.17
N PHE A 198 2.19 9.02 6.03
CA PHE A 198 1.10 8.22 6.56
C PHE A 198 0.11 9.07 7.38
N GLY A 199 0.62 9.86 8.33
CA GLY A 199 -0.20 10.77 9.15
C GLY A 199 -0.95 11.80 8.30
N HIS A 200 -0.28 12.38 7.30
CA HIS A 200 -0.89 13.33 6.37
C HIS A 200 -2.02 12.67 5.57
N ALA A 201 -1.78 11.47 5.02
CA ALA A 201 -2.81 10.74 4.29
C ALA A 201 -4.01 10.36 5.18
N VAL A 202 -3.78 9.95 6.43
CA VAL A 202 -4.84 9.66 7.39
C VAL A 202 -5.68 10.91 7.67
N ALA A 203 -5.04 12.05 7.95
CA ALA A 203 -5.73 13.31 8.24
C ALA A 203 -6.63 13.77 7.07
N ILE A 204 -6.13 13.71 5.83
CA ILE A 204 -6.92 14.06 4.65
C ILE A 204 -8.14 13.12 4.53
N ASN A 205 -7.95 11.81 4.71
CA ASN A 205 -9.05 10.85 4.61
C ASN A 205 -10.07 10.99 5.74
N GLN A 206 -9.65 11.42 6.94
CA GLN A 206 -10.57 11.75 8.04
C GLN A 206 -11.46 12.93 7.66
N CYS A 207 -10.88 14.06 7.22
CA CYS A 207 -11.64 15.22 6.78
C CYS A 207 -12.56 14.91 5.59
N LEU A 208 -12.06 14.15 4.60
CA LEU A 208 -12.88 13.69 3.47
C LEU A 208 -14.05 12.83 3.93
N PHE A 209 -13.85 11.87 4.84
CA PHE A 209 -14.92 11.02 5.33
C PHE A 209 -15.97 11.82 6.11
N ASP A 210 -15.53 12.60 7.11
CA ASP A 210 -16.42 13.33 7.99
C ASP A 210 -17.20 14.39 7.22
N GLY A 211 -16.51 15.26 6.48
CA GLY A 211 -17.16 16.35 5.78
C GLY A 211 -18.06 15.91 4.62
N LEU A 212 -17.73 14.81 3.92
CA LEU A 212 -18.63 14.26 2.91
C LEU A 212 -19.82 13.51 3.54
N CYS A 213 -19.65 12.87 4.71
CA CYS A 213 -20.78 12.33 5.47
C CYS A 213 -21.72 13.46 5.90
N ASP A 214 -21.19 14.56 6.41
CA ASP A 214 -22.00 15.71 6.82
C ASP A 214 -22.75 16.31 5.64
N LEU A 215 -22.09 16.43 4.47
CA LEU A 215 -22.75 16.87 3.25
C LEU A 215 -23.98 16.02 2.90
N VAL A 216 -23.86 14.69 2.94
CA VAL A 216 -24.90 13.79 2.41
C VAL A 216 -25.92 13.36 3.46
N LEU A 217 -25.50 13.05 4.68
CA LEU A 217 -26.36 12.58 5.77
C LEU A 217 -27.13 13.73 6.41
N GLU A 218 -26.47 14.87 6.64
CA GLU A 218 -27.10 16.07 7.20
C GLU A 218 -27.69 16.99 6.12
N GLN A 219 -27.70 16.54 4.86
CA GLN A 219 -28.29 17.23 3.72
C GLN A 219 -27.81 18.68 3.56
N ARG A 220 -26.54 18.96 3.89
CA ARG A 220 -25.97 20.31 3.75
C ARG A 220 -26.08 20.80 2.30
N PRO A 221 -26.27 22.11 2.07
CA PRO A 221 -26.45 22.63 0.73
C PRO A 221 -25.12 22.71 -0.03
N PHE A 222 -25.21 22.55 -1.35
CA PHE A 222 -24.20 23.02 -2.29
C PHE A 222 -24.36 24.52 -2.55
N PRO A 223 -23.26 25.24 -2.83
CA PRO A 223 -21.87 24.81 -2.72
C PRO A 223 -21.49 24.52 -1.26
N TYR A 224 -20.74 23.44 -1.03
CA TYR A 224 -20.41 23.00 0.33
C TYR A 224 -18.94 23.26 0.64
N LYS A 225 -18.65 23.85 1.81
CA LYS A 225 -17.29 24.07 2.28
C LYS A 225 -16.78 22.81 2.99
N LEU A 226 -15.86 22.10 2.35
CA LEU A 226 -15.19 20.95 2.93
C LEU A 226 -13.88 21.38 3.58
N GLU A 227 -13.85 21.41 4.90
CA GLU A 227 -12.62 21.64 5.66
C GLU A 227 -11.62 20.50 5.46
N LEU A 228 -10.34 20.83 5.40
CA LEU A 228 -9.20 19.95 5.17
C LEU A 228 -8.08 20.24 6.19
N PRO A 229 -7.12 19.33 6.38
CA PRO A 229 -6.10 19.54 7.40
C PRO A 229 -5.11 20.65 7.00
N ASN A 230 -4.68 21.44 8.00
CA ASN A 230 -3.66 22.48 7.85
C ASN A 230 -2.31 21.95 7.34
N SER A 231 -2.06 20.64 7.46
CA SER A 231 -0.86 19.98 6.93
C SER A 231 -0.67 20.13 5.42
N LEU A 232 -1.72 20.53 4.68
CA LEU A 232 -1.66 20.80 3.24
C LEU A 232 -0.86 22.07 2.89
N GLY A 233 -0.64 22.97 3.84
CA GLY A 233 0.08 24.23 3.62
C GLY A 233 -0.64 25.20 2.68
N TRP A 234 -1.96 25.10 2.55
CA TRP A 234 -2.77 26.05 1.78
C TRP A 234 -3.06 27.29 2.62
N ALA A 235 -3.23 28.44 1.96
CA ALA A 235 -3.62 29.68 2.64
C ALA A 235 -4.94 29.52 3.40
N GLU A 236 -5.92 28.86 2.77
CA GLU A 236 -7.15 28.41 3.39
C GLU A 236 -7.28 26.89 3.19
N SER A 237 -7.40 26.15 4.29
CA SER A 237 -7.38 24.68 4.28
C SER A 237 -8.77 24.10 4.03
N HIS A 238 -9.40 24.45 2.92
CA HIS A 238 -10.70 23.91 2.53
C HIS A 238 -10.84 23.75 1.02
N LEU A 239 -11.90 23.03 0.60
CA LEU A 239 -12.36 22.96 -0.77
C LEU A 239 -13.83 23.35 -0.85
N TRP A 240 -14.18 24.11 -1.88
CA TRP A 240 -15.59 24.29 -2.26
C TRP A 240 -16.04 23.14 -3.16
N LEU A 241 -17.13 22.49 -2.77
CA LEU A 241 -17.71 21.37 -3.49
C LEU A 241 -18.93 21.82 -4.29
N PHE A 242 -18.98 21.43 -5.56
CA PHE A 242 -20.09 21.72 -6.46
C PHE A 242 -20.69 20.42 -7.03
N PRO A 243 -22.00 20.39 -7.35
CA PRO A 243 -22.65 19.20 -7.86
C PRO A 243 -22.38 19.05 -9.36
N THR A 244 -21.13 18.80 -9.76
CA THR A 244 -20.67 18.67 -11.16
C THR A 244 -19.61 17.59 -11.30
N ASN A 245 -19.22 17.23 -12.54
CA ASN A 245 -18.18 16.20 -12.77
C ASN A 245 -16.83 16.60 -12.14
N LEU A 246 -16.47 17.88 -12.25
CA LEU A 246 -15.32 18.47 -11.57
C LEU A 246 -15.76 19.01 -10.20
N TRP A 247 -16.29 18.16 -9.33
CA TRP A 247 -16.95 18.61 -8.08
C TRP A 247 -16.04 19.36 -7.10
N ARG A 248 -14.72 19.40 -7.33
CA ARG A 248 -13.72 20.12 -6.53
C ARG A 248 -12.61 20.63 -7.44
N LEU A 249 -11.87 21.64 -6.97
CA LEU A 249 -10.63 22.08 -7.61
C LEU A 249 -9.65 22.64 -6.56
N PRO A 250 -8.55 21.94 -6.24
CA PRO A 250 -7.54 22.39 -5.29
C PRO A 250 -6.86 23.71 -5.71
N PRO A 251 -6.41 24.57 -4.78
CA PRO A 251 -5.86 25.90 -5.09
C PRO A 251 -4.77 25.91 -6.17
N HIS A 252 -3.83 24.97 -6.11
CA HIS A 252 -2.74 24.83 -7.09
C HIS A 252 -3.20 24.44 -8.50
N ARG A 253 -4.49 24.12 -8.70
CA ARG A 253 -5.12 23.83 -10.00
C ARG A 253 -6.20 24.84 -10.41
N GLN A 254 -6.40 25.91 -9.63
CA GLN A 254 -7.41 26.94 -9.92
C GLN A 254 -6.97 27.95 -10.97
N SER A 255 -5.68 28.01 -11.32
CA SER A 255 -5.18 28.91 -12.36
C SER A 255 -5.83 28.65 -13.72
N ASP A 256 -5.95 29.70 -14.53
CA ASP A 256 -6.58 29.61 -15.85
C ASP A 256 -5.91 28.57 -16.75
N THR A 257 -4.58 28.55 -16.74
CA THR A 257 -3.78 27.56 -17.47
C THR A 257 -4.11 26.13 -17.03
N ALA A 258 -4.19 25.88 -15.72
CA ALA A 258 -4.53 24.57 -15.18
C ALA A 258 -5.98 24.17 -15.51
N ARG A 259 -6.92 25.14 -15.49
CA ARG A 259 -8.33 24.91 -15.86
C ARG A 259 -8.46 24.58 -17.34
N VAL A 260 -7.81 25.31 -18.23
CA VAL A 260 -7.82 25.01 -19.69
C VAL A 260 -7.25 23.62 -19.98
N ALA A 261 -6.23 23.18 -19.24
CA ALA A 261 -5.66 21.84 -19.37
C ALA A 261 -6.67 20.72 -19.05
N THR A 262 -7.79 21.01 -18.36
CA THR A 262 -8.88 20.05 -18.14
C THR A 262 -9.74 19.80 -19.40
N GLY A 263 -9.51 20.55 -20.48
CA GLY A 263 -10.08 20.32 -21.79
C GLY A 263 -11.62 20.39 -21.78
N ARG A 264 -12.29 19.31 -22.20
CA ARG A 264 -13.76 19.23 -22.29
C ARG A 264 -14.49 19.39 -20.95
N ASN A 265 -13.78 19.26 -19.82
CA ASN A 265 -14.34 19.47 -18.48
C ASN A 265 -14.16 20.90 -17.96
N THR A 266 -13.54 21.80 -18.74
CA THR A 266 -13.36 23.20 -18.35
C THR A 266 -14.72 23.86 -18.19
N SER A 267 -15.04 24.29 -16.98
CA SER A 267 -16.20 25.12 -16.70
C SER A 267 -15.75 26.37 -15.96
N TRP A 268 -16.07 27.54 -16.54
CA TRP A 268 -15.76 28.86 -15.98
C TRP A 268 -16.80 29.32 -14.95
N VAL A 269 -17.97 28.67 -14.93
CA VAL A 269 -19.13 29.09 -14.14
C VAL A 269 -18.97 28.83 -12.65
N TYR A 270 -18.17 27.85 -12.26
CA TYR A 270 -17.95 27.50 -10.86
C TYR A 270 -16.72 28.23 -10.33
N ASP A 271 -16.91 29.05 -9.30
CA ASP A 271 -15.86 29.75 -8.56
C ASP A 271 -15.47 28.91 -7.34
N TYR A 272 -14.39 28.13 -7.49
CA TYR A 272 -13.84 27.25 -6.45
C TYR A 272 -13.05 28.00 -5.37
N SER A 273 -12.76 29.29 -5.57
CA SER A 273 -12.08 30.11 -4.57
C SER A 273 -13.11 30.63 -3.56
N ASN A 274 -14.23 31.17 -4.05
CA ASN A 274 -15.23 31.83 -3.21
C ASN A 274 -16.49 31.00 -2.90
N GLY A 275 -16.64 29.81 -3.49
CA GLY A 275 -17.79 28.94 -3.20
C GLY A 275 -19.11 29.44 -3.77
N ARG A 276 -19.07 30.11 -4.92
CA ARG A 276 -20.25 30.66 -5.61
C ARG A 276 -20.22 30.35 -7.10
N LEU A 277 -21.28 30.74 -7.79
CA LEU A 277 -21.23 30.84 -9.25
C LEU A 277 -20.54 32.16 -9.64
N ALA A 278 -19.79 32.11 -10.73
CA ALA A 278 -19.17 33.28 -11.32
C ALA A 278 -20.24 34.22 -11.92
N THR A 279 -19.96 35.51 -11.89
CA THR A 279 -20.82 36.54 -12.49
C THR A 279 -20.65 36.54 -14.01
N LEU A 280 -21.56 37.23 -14.71
CA LEU A 280 -21.48 37.34 -16.17
C LEU A 280 -20.18 38.02 -16.63
N ASP A 281 -19.80 39.10 -15.96
CA ASP A 281 -18.64 39.91 -16.34
C ASP A 281 -17.33 39.13 -16.12
N GLU A 282 -17.27 38.30 -15.08
CA GLU A 282 -16.13 37.44 -14.78
C GLU A 282 -15.84 36.39 -15.88
N ILE A 283 -16.85 35.94 -16.63
CA ILE A 283 -16.69 34.78 -17.52
C ILE A 283 -17.03 35.02 -18.98
N VAL A 284 -17.71 36.11 -19.35
CA VAL A 284 -18.20 36.33 -20.73
C VAL A 284 -17.07 36.25 -21.76
N HIS A 285 -15.93 36.86 -21.45
CA HIS A 285 -14.74 36.91 -22.31
C HIS A 285 -14.04 35.53 -22.47
N ARG A 286 -14.42 34.52 -21.67
CA ARG A 286 -13.86 33.16 -21.74
C ARG A 286 -14.53 32.29 -22.81
N TYR A 287 -15.65 32.72 -23.37
CA TYR A 287 -16.40 31.98 -24.38
C TYR A 287 -15.96 32.37 -25.79
N LYS A 288 -15.53 31.38 -26.58
CA LYS A 288 -15.02 31.59 -27.95
C LYS A 288 -16.18 31.70 -28.96
N ALA A 289 -16.89 32.82 -28.95
CA ALA A 289 -17.88 33.16 -30.00
C ALA A 289 -17.49 34.45 -30.74
N LYS A 290 -17.84 34.55 -32.03
CA LYS A 290 -17.48 35.69 -32.90
C LYS A 290 -18.10 37.03 -32.47
N GLU A 291 -19.26 36.99 -31.80
CA GLU A 291 -20.02 38.17 -31.40
C GLU A 291 -20.19 38.20 -29.87
N LEU A 292 -20.05 39.38 -29.25
CA LEU A 292 -20.21 39.56 -27.81
C LEU A 292 -21.62 39.16 -27.33
N SER A 293 -22.66 39.38 -28.15
CA SER A 293 -24.04 38.96 -27.87
C SER A 293 -24.16 37.44 -27.68
N ARG A 294 -23.46 36.67 -28.52
CA ARG A 294 -23.41 35.20 -28.44
C ARG A 294 -22.59 34.73 -27.25
N GLN A 295 -21.45 35.37 -26.96
CA GLN A 295 -20.66 35.09 -25.74
C GLN A 295 -21.50 35.29 -24.49
N THR A 296 -22.20 36.42 -24.42
CA THR A 296 -23.10 36.80 -23.31
C THR A 296 -24.22 35.79 -23.12
N THR A 297 -24.85 35.39 -24.23
CA THR A 297 -25.93 34.39 -24.21
C THR A 297 -25.42 33.04 -23.70
N GLN A 298 -24.24 32.60 -24.14
CA GLN A 298 -23.64 31.34 -23.72
C GLN A 298 -23.24 31.36 -22.24
N ALA A 299 -22.64 32.46 -21.76
CA ALA A 299 -22.31 32.67 -20.35
C ALA A 299 -23.57 32.64 -19.47
N ARG A 300 -24.61 33.43 -19.81
CA ARG A 300 -25.90 33.45 -19.08
C ARG A 300 -26.56 32.07 -19.03
N ARG A 301 -26.58 31.34 -20.16
CA ARG A 301 -27.12 29.98 -20.21
C ARG A 301 -26.34 29.03 -19.30
N SER A 302 -25.01 29.15 -19.28
CA SER A 302 -24.15 28.30 -18.46
C SER A 302 -24.34 28.57 -16.96
N ILE A 303 -24.44 29.85 -16.54
CA ILE A 303 -24.77 30.24 -15.17
C ILE A 303 -26.13 29.70 -14.76
N ARG A 304 -27.17 29.92 -15.57
CA ARG A 304 -28.53 29.41 -15.29
C ARG A 304 -28.55 27.89 -15.16
N SER A 305 -27.85 27.18 -16.05
CA SER A 305 -27.77 25.72 -16.00
C SER A 305 -27.06 25.22 -14.74
N ALA A 306 -26.00 25.91 -14.30
CA ALA A 306 -25.29 25.57 -13.07
C ALA A 306 -26.15 25.82 -11.84
N GLN A 307 -26.90 26.94 -11.78
CA GLN A 307 -27.82 27.22 -10.69
C GLN A 307 -28.92 26.16 -10.58
N GLN A 308 -29.58 25.82 -11.70
CA GLN A 308 -30.57 24.74 -11.73
C GLN A 308 -30.00 23.40 -11.27
N GLN A 309 -28.72 23.13 -11.53
CA GLN A 309 -28.06 21.91 -11.09
C GLN A 309 -27.77 21.93 -9.58
N ILE A 310 -27.41 23.07 -9.01
CA ILE A 310 -27.30 23.29 -7.56
C ILE A 310 -28.67 23.10 -6.89
N ASP A 311 -29.70 23.77 -7.39
CA ASP A 311 -31.05 23.70 -6.83
C ASP A 311 -31.58 22.25 -6.84
N LYS A 312 -31.40 21.53 -7.95
CA LYS A 312 -31.76 20.11 -8.05
C LYS A 312 -30.98 19.22 -7.10
N ALA A 313 -29.69 19.50 -6.88
CA ALA A 313 -28.87 18.72 -5.96
C ALA A 313 -29.21 19.02 -4.49
N ASN A 314 -29.69 20.23 -4.20
CA ASN A 314 -30.12 20.65 -2.86
C ASN A 314 -31.53 20.16 -2.53
N ALA A 315 -32.43 20.09 -3.51
CA ALA A 315 -33.81 19.65 -3.30
C ALA A 315 -33.98 18.12 -3.17
N ASP A 316 -33.03 17.34 -3.71
CA ASP A 316 -33.10 15.87 -3.70
C ASP A 316 -31.97 15.28 -2.83
N PRO A 317 -32.30 14.70 -1.65
CA PRO A 317 -31.32 14.05 -0.79
C PRO A 317 -30.58 12.90 -1.48
N PHE A 318 -31.17 12.25 -2.48
CA PHE A 318 -30.60 11.12 -3.20
C PHE A 318 -30.08 11.49 -4.59
N ASN A 319 -29.85 12.79 -4.82
CA ASN A 319 -29.32 13.27 -6.08
C ASN A 319 -28.02 12.55 -6.44
N LYS A 320 -27.82 12.24 -7.73
CA LYS A 320 -26.64 11.52 -8.24
C LYS A 320 -25.29 12.08 -7.74
N TRP A 321 -25.20 13.40 -7.52
CA TRP A 321 -23.98 14.03 -7.02
C TRP A 321 -23.76 13.73 -5.54
N ARG A 322 -24.81 13.74 -4.71
CA ARG A 322 -24.75 13.32 -3.30
C ARG A 322 -24.37 11.85 -3.19
N ILE A 323 -24.97 10.98 -4.00
CA ILE A 323 -24.59 9.56 -4.05
C ILE A 323 -23.13 9.39 -4.47
N SER A 324 -22.67 10.12 -5.49
CA SER A 324 -21.26 10.06 -5.92
C SER A 324 -20.30 10.49 -4.82
N LEU A 325 -20.60 11.57 -4.08
CA LEU A 325 -19.78 12.06 -2.98
C LEU A 325 -19.85 11.14 -1.76
N GLY A 326 -20.99 10.53 -1.46
CA GLY A 326 -21.09 9.48 -0.45
C GLY A 326 -20.27 8.24 -0.80
N MET A 327 -20.20 7.85 -2.08
CA MET A 327 -19.28 6.80 -2.53
C MET A 327 -17.80 7.21 -2.41
N CYS A 328 -17.47 8.50 -2.49
CA CYS A 328 -16.13 9.01 -2.15
C CYS A 328 -15.86 8.90 -0.64
N ALA A 329 -16.83 9.24 0.20
CA ALA A 329 -16.73 9.09 1.65
C ALA A 329 -16.48 7.63 2.05
N GLN A 330 -17.17 6.66 1.42
CA GLN A 330 -16.91 5.23 1.67
C GLN A 330 -15.45 4.84 1.33
N ARG A 331 -14.88 5.36 0.24
CA ARG A 331 -13.48 5.04 -0.13
C ARG A 331 -12.48 5.65 0.85
N ALA A 332 -12.76 6.86 1.34
CA ALA A 332 -12.00 7.47 2.43
C ALA A 332 -12.11 6.64 3.72
N PHE A 333 -13.31 6.14 4.05
CA PHE A 333 -13.51 5.24 5.19
C PHE A 333 -12.77 3.91 5.01
N LEU A 334 -12.76 3.31 3.82
CA LEU A 334 -11.98 2.10 3.54
C LEU A 334 -10.49 2.32 3.80
N PHE A 335 -9.94 3.46 3.35
CA PHE A 335 -8.56 3.82 3.64
C PHE A 335 -8.31 3.84 5.15
N LEU A 336 -9.16 4.53 5.92
CA LEU A 336 -9.05 4.60 7.38
C LEU A 336 -9.22 3.22 8.04
N PHE A 337 -10.13 2.40 7.54
CA PHE A 337 -10.37 1.05 8.03
C PHE A 337 -9.12 0.18 7.89
N LEU A 338 -8.45 0.23 6.73
CA LEU A 338 -7.18 -0.48 6.53
C LEU A 338 -6.08 0.03 7.47
N CYS A 339 -5.99 1.34 7.70
CA CYS A 339 -5.03 1.93 8.62
C CYS A 339 -5.26 1.54 10.08
N ASN A 340 -6.51 1.35 10.49
CA ASN A 340 -6.86 1.03 11.88
C ASN A 340 -6.87 -0.47 12.19
N THR A 341 -7.05 -1.31 11.16
CA THR A 341 -7.19 -2.78 11.35
C THR A 341 -5.99 -3.56 10.83
N GLY A 342 -5.13 -2.94 10.02
CA GLY A 342 -3.99 -3.60 9.39
C GLY A 342 -4.39 -4.72 8.42
N CYS A 343 -5.68 -4.90 8.12
CA CYS A 343 -6.13 -6.07 7.37
C CYS A 343 -5.70 -6.03 5.90
N ASN A 344 -5.71 -7.21 5.27
CA ASN A 344 -5.39 -7.31 3.84
C ASN A 344 -6.56 -6.77 2.99
N ASP A 345 -6.26 -6.10 1.87
CA ASP A 345 -7.26 -5.61 0.91
C ASP A 345 -8.30 -6.68 0.53
N GLN A 346 -7.87 -7.90 0.20
CA GLN A 346 -8.80 -8.98 -0.14
C GLN A 346 -9.75 -9.27 1.02
N LEU A 347 -9.23 -9.29 2.25
CA LEU A 347 -10.05 -9.52 3.44
C LEU A 347 -11.07 -8.40 3.61
N ALA A 348 -10.66 -7.13 3.48
CA ALA A 348 -11.57 -5.98 3.56
C ALA A 348 -12.68 -6.03 2.50
N ARG A 349 -12.38 -6.51 1.29
CA ARG A 349 -13.37 -6.68 0.20
C ARG A 349 -14.31 -7.87 0.42
N ASP A 350 -13.86 -8.89 1.13
CA ASP A 350 -14.63 -10.09 1.47
C ASP A 350 -15.42 -9.93 2.78
N LEU A 351 -15.24 -8.84 3.54
CA LEU A 351 -15.94 -8.62 4.80
C LEU A 351 -17.45 -8.52 4.59
N GLU A 352 -18.19 -9.35 5.32
CA GLU A 352 -19.65 -9.34 5.33
C GLU A 352 -20.21 -8.60 6.56
N THR A 353 -21.44 -8.12 6.44
CA THR A 353 -22.20 -7.47 7.51
C THR A 353 -23.68 -7.80 7.37
N ASP A 354 -24.37 -7.89 8.51
CA ASP A 354 -25.84 -7.97 8.54
C ASP A 354 -26.52 -6.62 8.20
N GLY A 355 -25.72 -5.57 7.99
CA GLY A 355 -26.18 -4.24 7.60
C GLY A 355 -26.84 -3.45 8.73
N LYS A 356 -26.85 -3.96 9.96
CA LYS A 356 -27.45 -3.27 11.10
C LYS A 356 -26.52 -2.17 11.62
N THR A 357 -27.13 -1.17 12.24
CA THR A 357 -26.39 -0.15 13.00
C THR A 357 -25.70 -0.81 14.19
N ILE A 358 -24.49 -0.35 14.50
CA ILE A 358 -23.72 -0.87 15.64
C ILE A 358 -24.10 -0.08 16.89
N ASP A 359 -24.48 -0.79 17.95
CA ASP A 359 -24.88 -0.21 19.23
C ASP A 359 -23.75 0.66 19.84
N ALA A 360 -24.13 1.75 20.52
CA ALA A 360 -23.21 2.60 21.26
C ALA A 360 -22.46 1.87 22.38
N ALA A 361 -23.08 0.84 22.99
CA ALA A 361 -22.50 0.01 24.03
C ALA A 361 -21.39 -0.93 23.53
N VAL A 362 -21.36 -1.24 22.23
CA VAL A 362 -20.31 -2.11 21.65
C VAL A 362 -18.98 -1.36 21.64
N LYS A 363 -18.05 -1.79 22.48
CA LYS A 363 -16.72 -1.16 22.63
C LYS A 363 -15.75 -1.53 21.50
N ASN A 364 -15.85 -2.74 20.95
CA ASN A 364 -15.05 -3.22 19.83
C ASN A 364 -15.95 -4.05 18.91
N GLN A 365 -16.07 -3.66 17.63
CA GLN A 365 -16.78 -4.46 16.65
C GLN A 365 -15.88 -5.59 16.16
N ARG A 366 -16.40 -6.82 16.19
CA ARG A 366 -15.74 -7.99 15.61
C ARG A 366 -16.39 -8.32 14.29
N PHE A 367 -15.57 -8.62 13.29
CA PHE A 367 -16.01 -9.11 11.99
C PHE A 367 -15.46 -10.50 11.76
N ARG A 368 -16.32 -11.40 11.29
CA ARG A 368 -15.92 -12.72 10.81
C ARG A 368 -15.46 -12.59 9.37
N ALA A 369 -14.28 -13.13 9.06
CA ALA A 369 -13.74 -13.11 7.71
C ALA A 369 -13.05 -14.45 7.38
N LEU A 370 -12.98 -14.78 6.09
CA LEU A 370 -12.34 -16.02 5.62
C LEU A 370 -11.04 -15.71 4.88
N LYS A 371 -9.93 -16.29 5.36
CA LYS A 371 -8.61 -16.15 4.72
C LYS A 371 -8.41 -17.29 3.71
N TRP A 372 -8.96 -17.11 2.51
CA TRP A 372 -8.89 -18.10 1.43
C TRP A 372 -7.46 -18.56 1.06
N ARG A 373 -6.48 -17.65 1.12
CA ARG A 373 -5.06 -18.00 0.87
C ARG A 373 -4.43 -18.92 1.93
N ALA A 374 -5.12 -19.15 3.04
CA ALA A 374 -4.74 -20.05 4.13
C ALA A 374 -5.77 -21.18 4.26
N ASN A 375 -6.19 -21.76 3.12
CA ASN A 375 -7.16 -22.86 3.05
C ASN A 375 -8.52 -22.53 3.69
N GLY A 376 -9.01 -21.30 3.50
CA GLY A 376 -10.30 -20.87 4.05
C GLY A 376 -10.35 -20.68 5.57
N LYS A 377 -9.20 -20.57 6.26
CA LYS A 377 -9.15 -20.34 7.72
C LYS A 377 -10.01 -19.12 8.12
N GLU A 378 -10.91 -19.32 9.08
CA GLU A 378 -11.67 -18.24 9.70
C GLU A 378 -10.74 -17.34 10.51
N VAL A 379 -10.89 -16.03 10.33
CA VAL A 379 -10.13 -15.00 11.02
C VAL A 379 -11.12 -13.99 11.58
N GLU A 380 -10.93 -13.64 12.85
CA GLU A 380 -11.65 -12.57 13.50
C GLU A 380 -10.87 -11.26 13.30
N LEU A 381 -11.55 -10.24 12.78
CA LEU A 381 -11.01 -8.89 12.63
C LEU A 381 -11.69 -7.97 13.63
N VAL A 382 -10.89 -7.25 14.42
CA VAL A 382 -11.39 -6.36 15.47
C VAL A 382 -11.18 -4.91 15.04
N ALA A 383 -12.26 -4.12 15.01
CA ALA A 383 -12.15 -2.68 14.90
C ALA A 383 -11.83 -2.08 16.28
N PRO A 384 -10.77 -1.26 16.41
CA PRO A 384 -10.35 -0.74 17.70
C PRO A 384 -11.35 0.29 18.24
N ALA A 385 -11.46 0.39 19.57
CA ALA A 385 -12.38 1.29 20.26
C ALA A 385 -12.31 2.74 19.77
N ALA A 386 -11.10 3.26 19.53
CA ALA A 386 -10.89 4.62 19.02
C ALA A 386 -11.51 4.86 17.63
N PHE A 387 -11.75 3.80 16.85
CA PHE A 387 -12.32 3.88 15.51
C PHE A 387 -13.85 3.69 15.47
N MET A 388 -14.45 3.26 16.58
CA MET A 388 -15.86 2.88 16.64
C MET A 388 -16.83 4.01 16.29
N ALA A 389 -16.54 5.25 16.68
CA ALA A 389 -17.38 6.39 16.34
C ALA A 389 -17.51 6.58 14.82
N ARG A 390 -16.38 6.51 14.10
CA ARG A 390 -16.35 6.60 12.63
C ARG A 390 -17.00 5.38 11.98
N LEU A 391 -16.80 4.19 12.55
CA LEU A 391 -17.45 2.97 12.05
C LEU A 391 -18.99 3.04 12.16
N ARG A 392 -19.53 3.57 13.26
CA ARG A 392 -20.99 3.79 13.39
C ARG A 392 -21.50 4.77 12.33
N ARG A 393 -20.81 5.90 12.17
CA ARG A 393 -21.13 6.89 11.13
C ARG A 393 -21.05 6.29 9.73
N PHE A 394 -20.10 5.39 9.50
CA PHE A 394 -20.02 4.66 8.23
C PHE A 394 -21.22 3.74 8.01
N MET A 395 -21.73 3.06 9.05
CA MET A 395 -22.93 2.23 8.89
C MET A 395 -24.17 3.06 8.52
N GLU A 396 -24.27 4.31 9.01
CA GLU A 396 -25.31 5.26 8.56
C GLU A 396 -25.14 5.62 7.08
N LEU A 397 -23.92 6.00 6.67
CA LEU A 397 -23.57 6.26 5.28
C LEU A 397 -23.90 5.08 4.37
N ARG A 398 -23.54 3.86 4.80
CA ARG A 398 -23.79 2.61 4.08
C ARG A 398 -25.29 2.42 3.83
N ARG A 399 -26.11 2.61 4.87
CA ARG A 399 -27.58 2.53 4.76
C ARG A 399 -28.14 3.58 3.80
N TYR A 400 -27.66 4.82 3.90
CA TYR A 400 -28.03 5.91 2.99
C TYR A 400 -27.69 5.59 1.53
N LEU A 401 -26.50 5.05 1.26
CA LEU A 401 -26.06 4.69 -0.10
C LEU A 401 -26.82 3.50 -0.68
N LEU A 402 -27.22 2.54 0.16
CA LEU A 402 -27.93 1.35 -0.29
C LEU A 402 -29.40 1.63 -0.61
N GLN A 403 -30.06 2.55 0.10
CA GLN A 403 -31.48 2.88 -0.12
C GLN A 403 -32.38 1.62 -0.12
N GLY A 404 -32.14 0.70 0.82
CA GLY A 404 -32.86 -0.57 0.92
C GLY A 404 -32.40 -1.67 -0.03
N ARG A 405 -31.41 -1.43 -0.89
CA ARG A 405 -30.79 -2.49 -1.72
C ARG A 405 -29.93 -3.42 -0.85
N ASN A 406 -30.00 -4.72 -1.13
CA ASN A 406 -29.29 -5.73 -0.36
C ASN A 406 -27.89 -6.01 -0.92
N THR A 407 -26.90 -6.10 -0.02
CA THR A 407 -25.58 -6.65 -0.30
C THR A 407 -24.97 -7.17 0.99
N PRO A 408 -24.35 -8.36 0.98
CA PRO A 408 -23.72 -8.92 2.17
C PRO A 408 -22.43 -8.17 2.53
N TYR A 409 -21.79 -7.49 1.58
CA TYR A 409 -20.48 -6.89 1.79
C TYR A 409 -20.52 -5.60 2.62
N LEU A 410 -19.62 -5.47 3.59
CA LEU A 410 -19.43 -4.24 4.38
C LEU A 410 -19.12 -3.05 3.48
N PHE A 411 -18.18 -3.25 2.55
CA PHE A 411 -17.83 -2.31 1.49
C PHE A 411 -18.31 -2.84 0.14
N PHE A 412 -18.97 -1.98 -0.64
CA PHE A 412 -19.56 -2.39 -1.92
C PHE A 412 -19.27 -1.39 -3.05
N THR A 413 -19.52 -1.78 -4.29
CA THR A 413 -19.46 -0.87 -5.45
C THR A 413 -20.78 -0.89 -6.21
N CYS A 414 -21.12 0.23 -6.83
CA CYS A 414 -22.23 0.34 -7.79
C CYS A 414 -21.70 0.63 -9.20
N GLY A 415 -20.44 0.27 -9.48
CA GLY A 415 -19.76 0.52 -10.75
C GLY A 415 -19.40 1.98 -10.99
N ASN A 416 -18.74 2.26 -12.13
CA ASN A 416 -18.15 3.58 -12.43
C ASN A 416 -19.14 4.76 -12.46
N ARG A 417 -20.43 4.49 -12.68
CA ARG A 417 -21.50 5.51 -12.71
C ARG A 417 -22.45 5.42 -11.53
N ASN A 418 -22.14 4.58 -10.54
CA ASN A 418 -22.99 4.29 -9.38
C ASN A 418 -24.42 3.79 -9.74
N GLY A 419 -24.60 3.25 -10.95
CA GLY A 419 -25.90 2.78 -11.45
C GLY A 419 -26.07 1.27 -11.45
N ASN A 420 -25.02 0.49 -11.16
CA ASN A 420 -25.12 -0.97 -11.10
C ASN A 420 -25.70 -1.41 -9.74
N PRO A 421 -26.28 -2.62 -9.67
CA PRO A 421 -26.61 -3.25 -8.38
C PRO A 421 -25.38 -3.29 -7.45
N PRO A 422 -25.56 -3.10 -6.14
CA PRO A 422 -24.47 -3.19 -5.17
C PRO A 422 -23.78 -4.56 -5.24
N GLY A 423 -22.49 -4.56 -5.54
CA GLY A 423 -21.66 -5.76 -5.64
C GLY A 423 -20.40 -5.67 -4.81
N GLN A 424 -19.62 -6.75 -4.82
CA GLN A 424 -18.32 -6.77 -4.15
C GLN A 424 -17.41 -5.67 -4.70
N MET A 425 -16.68 -5.02 -3.81
CA MET A 425 -15.73 -3.98 -4.20
C MET A 425 -14.58 -4.55 -5.05
N LEU A 426 -14.12 -3.76 -6.03
CA LEU A 426 -13.03 -4.15 -6.93
C LEU A 426 -11.65 -3.88 -6.29
N SER A 427 -10.66 -4.70 -6.64
CA SER A 427 -9.29 -4.62 -6.07
C SER A 427 -8.54 -3.32 -6.34
N HIS A 428 -9.00 -2.52 -7.30
CA HIS A 428 -8.36 -1.27 -7.70
C HIS A 428 -9.03 -0.02 -7.09
N GLU A 429 -10.05 -0.16 -6.25
CA GLU A 429 -10.82 0.97 -5.71
C GLU A 429 -9.97 1.89 -4.82
N LEU A 430 -9.10 1.33 -3.98
CA LEU A 430 -8.17 2.12 -3.15
C LEU A 430 -7.12 2.85 -4.01
N GLU A 431 -6.57 2.17 -5.01
CA GLU A 431 -5.63 2.76 -5.96
C GLU A 431 -6.30 3.85 -6.82
N ALA A 432 -7.56 3.68 -7.18
CA ALA A 432 -8.35 4.70 -7.86
C ALA A 432 -8.63 5.90 -6.95
N HIS A 433 -8.94 5.66 -5.67
CA HIS A 433 -9.08 6.71 -4.66
C HIS A 433 -7.79 7.52 -4.50
N TYR A 434 -6.64 6.85 -4.39
CA TYR A 434 -5.34 7.54 -4.36
C TYR A 434 -5.10 8.35 -5.63
N ARG A 435 -5.15 7.73 -6.82
CA ARG A 435 -4.81 8.40 -8.09
C ARG A 435 -5.76 9.53 -8.46
N ARG A 436 -7.06 9.38 -8.19
CA ARG A 436 -8.10 10.31 -8.64
C ARG A 436 -8.51 11.33 -7.60
N LEU A 437 -8.12 11.19 -6.33
CA LEU A 437 -8.51 12.10 -5.26
C LEU A 437 -7.31 12.57 -4.44
N LEU A 438 -6.60 11.66 -3.78
CA LEU A 438 -5.50 12.05 -2.87
C LEU A 438 -4.35 12.72 -3.63
N LYS A 439 -3.91 12.16 -4.76
CA LYS A 439 -2.84 12.74 -5.61
C LYS A 439 -3.19 14.14 -6.13
N GLU A 440 -4.47 14.43 -6.33
CA GLU A 440 -4.90 15.76 -6.77
C GLU A 440 -4.94 16.78 -5.64
N ILE A 441 -5.27 16.36 -4.42
CA ILE A 441 -5.30 17.24 -3.24
C ILE A 441 -3.87 17.47 -2.72
N ALA A 442 -3.08 16.41 -2.60
CA ALA A 442 -1.72 16.43 -2.08
C ALA A 442 -0.76 15.70 -3.04
N PRO A 443 -0.24 16.40 -4.08
CA PRO A 443 0.63 15.81 -5.09
C PRO A 443 1.91 15.16 -4.54
N GLN A 444 2.40 15.67 -3.40
CA GLN A 444 3.58 15.21 -2.69
C GLN A 444 3.44 13.81 -2.08
N LEU A 445 2.21 13.33 -1.87
CA LEU A 445 2.01 12.01 -1.27
C LEU A 445 2.63 10.90 -2.14
N PRO A 446 3.35 9.94 -1.52
CA PRO A 446 3.85 8.77 -2.21
C PRO A 446 2.70 7.84 -2.59
N ARG A 447 3.01 6.75 -3.29
CA ARG A 447 1.98 5.78 -3.70
C ARG A 447 1.42 5.02 -2.50
N LEU A 448 0.17 5.32 -2.15
CA LEU A 448 -0.53 4.73 -0.99
C LEU A 448 -1.34 3.48 -1.38
N GLY A 449 -0.65 2.38 -1.70
CA GLY A 449 -1.30 1.09 -1.95
C GLY A 449 -1.64 0.34 -0.66
N ALA A 450 -2.63 -0.56 -0.71
CA ALA A 450 -3.03 -1.36 0.47
C ALA A 450 -1.87 -2.16 1.09
N ARG A 451 -0.89 -2.57 0.28
CA ARG A 451 0.34 -3.23 0.76
C ARG A 451 1.24 -2.29 1.57
N ALA A 452 1.41 -1.05 1.12
CA ALA A 452 2.22 -0.05 1.81
C ALA A 452 1.55 0.37 3.13
N LEU A 453 0.24 0.63 3.12
CA LEU A 453 -0.52 0.90 4.35
C LEU A 453 -0.38 -0.24 5.35
N ARG A 454 -0.52 -1.48 4.88
CA ARG A 454 -0.39 -2.65 5.73
C ARG A 454 1.03 -2.77 6.31
N ALA A 455 2.07 -2.56 5.49
CA ALA A 455 3.45 -2.57 5.98
C ALA A 455 3.70 -1.48 7.04
N THR A 456 3.15 -0.28 6.87
CA THR A 456 3.25 0.79 7.89
C THR A 456 2.54 0.44 9.19
N VAL A 457 1.35 -0.16 9.13
CA VAL A 457 0.61 -0.57 10.34
C VAL A 457 1.35 -1.69 11.06
N ASP A 458 1.81 -2.70 10.32
CA ASP A 458 2.61 -3.81 10.82
C ASP A 458 3.83 -3.31 11.61
N ASP A 459 4.59 -2.44 10.95
CA ASP A 459 5.79 -1.82 11.48
C ASP A 459 5.51 -0.95 12.73
N TYR A 460 4.39 -0.22 12.77
CA TYR A 460 3.95 0.48 13.99
C TYR A 460 3.68 -0.47 15.17
N TYR A 461 2.98 -1.59 14.93
CA TYR A 461 2.69 -2.57 15.98
C TYR A 461 3.95 -3.31 16.42
N LEU A 462 4.86 -3.63 15.49
CA LEU A 462 6.15 -4.22 15.79
C LEU A 462 6.96 -3.32 16.72
N ARG A 463 7.03 -2.01 16.40
CA ARG A 463 7.72 -0.99 17.21
C ARG A 463 7.07 -0.77 18.58
N SER A 464 5.75 -0.74 18.65
CA SER A 464 5.03 -0.35 19.87
C SER A 464 4.75 -1.51 20.83
N HIS A 465 4.67 -2.74 20.30
CA HIS A 465 4.14 -3.91 21.02
C HIS A 465 4.92 -5.21 20.79
N GLY A 466 5.93 -5.21 19.92
CA GLY A 466 6.76 -6.38 19.63
C GLY A 466 6.14 -7.38 18.65
N ASN A 467 6.96 -8.35 18.25
CA ASN A 467 6.69 -9.28 17.14
C ASN A 467 5.45 -10.16 17.34
N VAL A 468 5.21 -10.67 18.55
CA VAL A 468 4.07 -11.57 18.82
C VAL A 468 2.74 -10.83 18.65
N ILE A 469 2.67 -9.59 19.13
CA ILE A 469 1.45 -8.76 19.04
C ILE A 469 1.24 -8.29 17.60
N ALA A 470 2.30 -7.84 16.92
CA ALA A 470 2.24 -7.51 15.50
C ALA A 470 1.71 -8.68 14.66
N ALA A 471 2.27 -9.87 14.83
CA ALA A 471 1.84 -11.07 14.10
C ALA A 471 0.36 -11.40 14.34
N ALA A 472 -0.12 -11.24 15.58
CA ALA A 472 -1.51 -11.49 15.94
C ALA A 472 -2.47 -10.47 15.29
N VAL A 473 -2.17 -9.18 15.40
CA VAL A 473 -2.98 -8.10 14.79
C VAL A 473 -3.03 -8.25 13.28
N MET A 474 -1.88 -8.58 12.68
CA MET A 474 -1.73 -8.66 11.24
C MET A 474 -2.23 -9.99 10.68
N GLY A 475 -2.38 -11.02 11.52
CA GLY A 475 -2.91 -12.32 11.16
C GLY A 475 -1.92 -13.19 10.38
N HIS A 476 -0.64 -13.17 10.77
CA HIS A 476 0.40 -14.14 10.35
C HIS A 476 1.03 -14.86 11.55
N SER A 477 1.93 -15.81 11.28
CA SER A 477 2.70 -16.47 12.32
C SER A 477 3.87 -15.58 12.78
N PRO A 478 4.33 -15.68 14.04
CA PRO A 478 5.51 -14.96 14.53
C PRO A 478 6.79 -15.25 13.73
N GLU A 479 6.93 -16.44 13.14
CA GLU A 479 8.07 -16.77 12.29
C GLU A 479 8.00 -16.00 10.97
N THR A 480 6.79 -15.81 10.43
CA THR A 480 6.55 -15.01 9.22
C THR A 480 6.81 -13.52 9.50
N GLU A 481 6.51 -13.07 10.73
CA GLU A 481 6.82 -11.73 11.24
C GLU A 481 8.33 -11.47 11.22
N LEU A 482 9.07 -12.31 11.96
CA LEU A 482 10.52 -12.16 12.13
C LEU A 482 11.24 -12.21 10.78
N ARG A 483 10.76 -13.09 9.89
CA ARG A 483 11.35 -13.31 8.56
C ARG A 483 11.14 -12.15 7.58
N ASN A 484 10.03 -11.42 7.67
CA ASN A 484 9.65 -10.42 6.66
C ASN A 484 9.65 -8.97 7.17
N TYR A 485 9.53 -8.77 8.48
CA TYR A 485 9.31 -7.46 9.10
C TYR A 485 10.29 -7.16 10.24
N GLY A 486 10.96 -8.18 10.81
CA GLY A 486 11.93 -8.02 11.90
C GLY A 486 13.29 -7.38 11.55
N ARG A 487 13.46 -6.79 10.35
CA ARG A 487 14.75 -6.20 9.92
C ARG A 487 14.92 -4.72 10.27
N GLY A 488 13.86 -4.04 10.71
CA GLY A 488 13.85 -2.59 10.91
C GLY A 488 13.81 -1.81 9.60
N SER A 489 13.13 -0.68 9.59
CA SER A 489 13.09 0.29 8.49
C SER A 489 14.33 1.21 8.52
N ALA A 490 14.71 1.83 7.40
CA ALA A 490 15.78 2.83 7.40
C ALA A 490 15.51 3.99 8.39
N ASN A 491 14.24 4.34 8.62
CA ASN A 491 13.85 5.33 9.62
C ASN A 491 14.12 4.85 11.06
N ASP A 492 14.18 3.55 11.31
CA ASP A 492 14.44 2.96 12.63
C ASP A 492 15.89 3.22 13.04
N HIS A 493 16.84 2.98 12.12
CA HIS A 493 18.25 3.26 12.36
C HIS A 493 18.49 4.75 12.65
N HIS A 494 17.80 5.65 11.94
CA HIS A 494 17.94 7.09 12.16
C HIS A 494 17.38 7.56 13.51
N HIS A 495 16.19 7.08 13.90
CA HIS A 495 15.56 7.50 15.15
C HIS A 495 16.29 6.94 16.37
N GLU A 496 16.64 5.65 16.35
CA GLU A 496 17.43 5.02 17.42
C GLU A 496 18.82 5.67 17.54
N MET A 497 19.43 6.05 16.41
CA MET A 497 20.71 6.76 16.43
C MET A 497 20.59 8.20 16.94
N THR A 498 19.52 8.92 16.58
CA THR A 498 19.26 10.27 17.12
C THR A 498 19.12 10.22 18.63
N LEU A 499 18.39 9.23 19.17
CA LEU A 499 18.23 9.03 20.61
C LEU A 499 19.57 8.67 21.28
N PHE A 500 20.38 7.82 20.64
CA PHE A 500 21.72 7.50 21.11
C PHE A 500 22.62 8.74 21.17
N MET A 501 22.67 9.55 20.10
CA MET A 501 23.47 10.78 20.05
C MET A 501 22.98 11.84 21.03
N ALA A 502 21.66 11.96 21.21
CA ALA A 502 21.09 12.85 22.21
C ALA A 502 21.58 12.51 23.62
N ALA A 503 21.64 11.22 23.96
CA ALA A 503 22.15 10.78 25.24
C ALA A 503 23.69 10.90 25.39
N VAL A 504 24.44 10.67 24.31
CA VAL A 504 25.90 10.88 24.26
C VAL A 504 26.21 12.32 24.61
N ALA A 505 25.45 13.27 24.06
CA ALA A 505 25.73 14.68 24.31
C ALA A 505 25.07 15.23 25.58
N GLU A 506 24.00 14.65 26.11
CA GLU A 506 23.57 14.92 27.50
C GLU A 506 24.66 14.49 28.50
N SER A 507 25.41 13.41 28.20
CA SER A 507 26.61 13.09 28.97
C SER A 507 27.68 14.19 28.86
N ALA A 508 27.96 14.66 27.64
CA ALA A 508 28.89 15.78 27.42
C ALA A 508 28.46 17.06 28.19
N ARG A 509 27.16 17.34 28.31
CA ARG A 509 26.65 18.51 29.06
C ARG A 509 27.09 18.54 30.53
N ARG A 510 27.20 17.36 31.16
CA ARG A 510 27.54 17.21 32.58
C ARG A 510 29.02 16.94 32.81
N GLN A 511 29.80 16.94 31.73
CA GLN A 511 31.21 16.62 31.70
C GLN A 511 32.05 17.71 32.35
N ARG A 512 33.00 17.31 33.21
CA ARG A 512 33.97 18.22 33.85
C ARG A 512 35.27 18.25 33.06
N VAL A 513 35.87 19.44 32.90
CA VAL A 513 37.18 19.65 32.25
C VAL A 513 38.22 20.02 33.30
N ILE A 514 39.38 19.35 33.27
CA ILE A 514 40.50 19.56 34.20
C ILE A 514 41.81 19.91 33.45
N PRO A 515 42.73 20.68 34.06
CA PRO A 515 44.05 20.93 33.47
C PRO A 515 44.93 19.69 33.49
N VAL A 516 45.88 19.62 32.54
CA VAL A 516 46.91 18.56 32.47
C VAL A 516 47.72 18.46 33.78
N THR A 517 47.92 19.56 34.50
CA THR A 517 48.66 19.59 35.77
C THR A 517 47.90 18.99 36.95
N ALA A 518 46.57 18.83 36.86
CA ALA A 518 45.75 18.17 37.88
C ALA A 518 45.63 16.65 37.65
N MET A 519 46.39 16.09 36.70
CA MET A 519 46.39 14.65 36.41
C MET A 519 47.04 13.85 37.55
N THR A 520 46.25 13.01 38.22
CA THR A 520 46.75 12.00 39.16
C THR A 520 47.25 10.76 38.42
N THR A 521 48.37 10.19 38.84
CA THR A 521 49.00 8.99 38.23
C THR A 521 48.16 7.72 38.36
N VAL A 522 47.07 7.74 39.15
CA VAL A 522 46.22 6.58 39.48
C VAL A 522 44.98 6.47 38.56
N SER A 523 44.65 7.51 37.78
CA SER A 523 43.44 7.54 36.96
C SER A 523 43.71 7.00 35.55
N PRO A 524 43.18 5.82 35.15
CA PRO A 524 43.47 5.25 33.83
C PRO A 524 42.87 6.12 32.70
N PRO A 525 43.57 6.26 31.55
CA PRO A 525 43.00 6.86 30.35
C PRO A 525 41.87 5.98 29.80
N LEU A 526 40.80 6.61 29.34
CA LEU A 526 39.66 5.93 28.72
C LEU A 526 39.81 5.96 27.18
N GLU A 527 39.44 4.87 26.51
CA GLU A 527 39.52 4.77 25.05
C GLU A 527 38.64 5.85 24.38
N GLU A 528 37.47 6.12 24.94
CA GLU A 528 36.48 7.13 24.54
C GLU A 528 36.91 8.56 24.89
N GLY A 529 38.06 8.75 25.55
CA GLY A 529 38.59 10.05 25.96
C GLY A 529 38.27 10.44 27.39
N GLY A 530 39.15 11.26 27.94
CA GLY A 530 39.17 11.59 29.34
C GLY A 530 39.83 10.53 30.23
N ARG A 531 39.64 10.70 31.54
CA ARG A 531 40.10 9.78 32.58
C ARG A 531 38.97 9.44 33.53
N CYS A 532 39.15 8.33 34.24
CA CYS A 532 38.24 7.95 35.31
C CYS A 532 38.76 8.48 36.65
N ASP A 533 37.92 9.26 37.34
CA ASP A 533 38.23 9.80 38.66
C ASP A 533 37.93 8.80 39.80
N ASP A 534 37.14 7.75 39.56
CA ASP A 534 36.80 6.70 40.55
C ASP A 534 36.53 5.34 39.86
N PHE A 535 37.61 4.67 39.43
CA PHE A 535 37.54 3.41 38.68
C PHE A 535 36.98 2.26 39.53
N GLY A 536 36.10 1.44 38.94
CA GLY A 536 35.42 0.33 39.62
C GLY A 536 34.10 0.71 40.30
N ARG A 537 33.70 1.99 40.24
CA ARG A 537 32.43 2.49 40.77
C ARG A 537 31.65 3.23 39.68
N PRO A 538 31.06 2.51 38.72
CA PRO A 538 30.31 3.15 37.64
C PRO A 538 29.00 3.75 38.17
N GLU A 539 28.75 5.03 37.89
CA GLU A 539 27.52 5.72 38.25
C GLU A 539 26.89 6.35 37.00
N ALA A 540 25.65 6.00 36.69
CA ALA A 540 24.93 6.52 35.53
C ALA A 540 24.70 8.04 35.65
N LEU A 541 24.96 8.75 34.55
CA LEU A 541 24.73 10.19 34.45
C LEU A 541 23.25 10.56 34.55
N ALA A 542 22.33 9.67 34.16
CA ALA A 542 20.88 9.85 34.20
C ALA A 542 20.13 8.54 34.46
N ASP A 543 18.85 8.62 34.85
CA ASP A 543 18.00 7.46 35.18
C ASP A 543 17.77 6.51 33.98
N ARG A 544 17.81 7.04 32.75
CA ARG A 544 17.80 6.27 31.51
C ARG A 544 18.99 6.67 30.65
N VAL A 545 19.88 5.73 30.42
CA VAL A 545 21.04 5.85 29.52
C VAL A 545 20.97 4.73 28.47
N PRO A 546 21.42 4.96 27.22
CA PRO A 546 21.39 3.94 26.17
C PRO A 546 22.24 2.72 26.52
N ILE A 547 23.39 2.95 27.15
CA ILE A 547 24.31 1.92 27.64
C ILE A 547 24.56 2.23 29.12
N ARG A 548 24.36 1.22 29.99
CA ARG A 548 24.65 1.37 31.42
C ARG A 548 26.17 1.38 31.62
N PRO A 549 26.72 2.32 32.39
CA PRO A 549 28.14 2.31 32.70
C PRO A 549 28.57 1.01 33.38
N ASP A 550 29.59 0.37 32.82
CA ASP A 550 30.29 -0.79 33.39
C ASP A 550 31.79 -0.55 33.20
N CYS A 551 32.59 -0.63 34.26
CA CYS A 551 34.04 -0.44 34.16
C CYS A 551 34.76 -1.54 33.35
N LYS A 552 34.04 -2.60 32.93
CA LYS A 552 34.53 -3.64 32.01
C LYS A 552 34.19 -3.37 30.54
N ASP A 553 33.27 -2.44 30.27
CA ASP A 553 32.83 -2.07 28.93
C ASP A 553 33.14 -0.58 28.70
N ALA A 554 34.12 -0.33 27.83
CA ALA A 554 34.62 1.01 27.54
C ALA A 554 33.49 1.93 27.03
N GLN A 555 32.52 1.39 26.27
CA GLN A 555 31.39 2.17 25.72
C GLN A 555 30.47 2.75 26.82
N GLY A 556 30.38 2.07 27.97
CA GLY A 556 29.59 2.52 29.11
C GLY A 556 30.23 3.71 29.85
N CYS A 557 31.55 3.89 29.75
CA CYS A 557 32.25 5.00 30.42
C CYS A 557 31.82 6.37 29.89
N LEU A 558 31.35 6.42 28.64
CA LEU A 558 30.80 7.64 28.06
C LEU A 558 29.56 8.13 28.83
N PHE A 559 28.79 7.26 29.48
CA PHE A 559 27.57 7.65 30.21
C PHE A 559 27.77 7.67 31.73
N CYS A 560 29.03 7.71 32.19
CA CYS A 560 29.43 7.64 33.60
C CYS A 560 29.77 9.00 34.22
N ARG A 561 29.29 9.28 35.44
CA ARG A 561 29.57 10.51 36.19
C ARG A 561 31.04 10.73 36.52
N ASN A 562 31.79 9.64 36.60
CA ASN A 562 33.19 9.63 37.01
C ASN A 562 34.17 9.82 35.85
N ARG A 563 33.67 10.15 34.65
CA ARG A 563 34.51 10.51 33.49
C ARG A 563 34.82 12.01 33.51
N VAL A 564 36.08 12.39 33.31
CA VAL A 564 36.52 13.80 33.18
C VAL A 564 37.36 14.04 31.94
N LEU A 565 37.21 15.19 31.28
CA LEU A 565 38.03 15.58 30.12
C LEU A 565 39.29 16.33 30.57
N VAL A 566 40.40 16.11 29.88
CA VAL A 566 41.67 16.77 30.11
C VAL A 566 41.89 17.84 29.03
N ALA A 567 42.38 19.02 29.41
CA ALA A 567 42.67 20.10 28.46
C ALA A 567 43.90 19.80 27.58
N ASN A 568 43.76 18.93 26.58
CA ASN A 568 44.81 18.53 25.63
C ASN A 568 44.25 18.27 24.22
N GLU A 569 45.12 18.00 23.25
CA GLU A 569 44.71 17.75 21.84
C GLU A 569 43.81 16.52 21.71
N ALA A 570 44.11 15.44 22.43
CA ALA A 570 43.40 14.19 22.30
C ALA A 570 41.92 14.33 22.68
N ASP A 571 41.61 15.00 23.79
CA ASP A 571 40.24 15.21 24.24
C ASP A 571 39.54 16.34 23.46
N ALA A 572 40.26 17.40 23.06
CA ALA A 572 39.74 18.41 22.14
C ALA A 572 39.29 17.77 20.80
N ARG A 573 40.09 16.87 20.24
CA ARG A 573 39.79 16.17 18.99
C ARG A 573 38.57 15.28 19.11
N LYS A 574 38.37 14.63 20.25
CA LYS A 574 37.20 13.79 20.53
C LYS A 574 35.92 14.62 20.62
N VAL A 575 35.96 15.75 21.31
CA VAL A 575 34.79 16.65 21.41
C VAL A 575 34.45 17.24 20.03
N ALA A 576 35.46 17.67 19.27
CA ALA A 576 35.26 18.14 17.90
C ALA A 576 34.73 17.04 16.96
N SER A 577 35.23 15.81 17.08
CA SER A 577 34.77 14.65 16.28
C SER A 577 33.30 14.33 16.56
N ALA A 578 32.88 14.36 17.83
CA ALA A 578 31.48 14.12 18.21
C ALA A 578 30.56 15.21 17.64
N ALA A 579 30.94 16.48 17.75
CA ALA A 579 30.18 17.60 17.20
C ALA A 579 30.05 17.51 15.68
N TYR A 580 31.15 17.18 14.98
CA TYR A 580 31.14 16.95 13.53
C TYR A 580 30.15 15.85 13.14
N VAL A 581 30.23 14.67 13.78
CA VAL A 581 29.35 13.53 13.45
C VAL A 581 27.88 13.86 13.74
N MET A 582 27.57 14.58 14.83
CA MET A 582 26.21 15.01 15.13
C MET A 582 25.67 15.99 14.08
N GLU A 583 26.50 16.88 13.55
CA GLU A 583 26.12 17.81 12.47
C GLU A 583 25.69 17.04 11.21
N GLN A 584 26.40 15.97 10.85
CA GLN A 584 26.08 15.13 9.69
C GLN A 584 24.76 14.36 9.86
N LEU A 585 24.30 14.17 11.10
CA LEU A 585 23.04 13.48 11.41
C LEU A 585 21.82 14.41 11.40
N ILE A 586 21.99 15.72 11.16
CA ILE A 586 20.88 16.67 11.06
C ILE A 586 20.22 16.57 9.67
N LEU A 587 19.19 15.74 9.58
CA LEU A 587 18.42 15.53 8.33
C LEU A 587 17.09 16.31 8.26
N GLY A 588 16.76 17.10 9.29
CA GLY A 588 15.54 17.90 9.32
C GLY A 588 15.22 18.53 10.68
N PRO A 589 14.12 19.31 10.77
CA PRO A 589 13.87 20.21 11.90
C PRO A 589 13.78 19.54 13.27
N LYS A 590 13.29 18.30 13.35
CA LYS A 590 13.22 17.55 14.61
C LYS A 590 14.57 17.02 15.09
N HIS A 591 15.44 16.62 14.15
CA HIS A 591 16.81 16.21 14.48
C HIS A 591 17.62 17.43 14.89
N GLU A 592 17.40 18.56 14.22
CA GLU A 592 18.02 19.83 14.58
C GLU A 592 17.61 20.30 15.98
N GLU A 593 16.30 20.26 16.31
CA GLU A 593 15.82 20.60 17.66
C GLU A 593 16.45 19.72 18.76
N ALA A 594 16.73 18.45 18.46
CA ALA A 594 17.36 17.52 19.39
C ALA A 594 18.89 17.69 19.48
N LEU A 595 19.58 17.91 18.36
CA LEU A 595 21.05 17.85 18.26
C LEU A 595 21.73 19.22 18.31
N ARG A 596 21.07 20.32 17.91
CA ARG A 596 21.68 21.66 17.88
C ARG A 596 22.12 22.14 19.27
N PRO A 597 21.30 22.05 20.34
CA PRO A 597 21.73 22.46 21.69
C PRO A 597 22.93 21.65 22.21
N LEU A 598 23.13 20.45 21.66
CA LEU A 598 24.18 19.51 22.04
C LEU A 598 25.50 19.84 21.34
N ILE A 599 25.43 20.22 20.06
CA ILE A 599 26.58 20.71 19.29
C ILE A 599 27.09 22.02 19.88
N GLU A 600 26.19 22.95 20.24
CA GLU A 600 26.54 24.20 20.93
C GLU A 600 27.28 23.96 22.25
N LYS A 601 26.90 22.91 23.00
CA LYS A 601 27.58 22.51 24.23
C LYS A 601 28.99 21.96 23.96
N CYS A 602 29.19 21.17 22.90
CA CYS A 602 30.51 20.72 22.49
C CYS A 602 31.42 21.91 22.16
N ASP A 603 30.87 22.92 21.45
CA ASP A 603 31.58 24.17 21.19
C ASP A 603 31.93 24.91 22.50
N GLU A 604 31.04 24.95 23.48
CA GLU A 604 31.36 25.50 24.81
C GLU A 604 32.50 24.74 25.52
N ASP A 605 32.54 23.41 25.44
CA ASP A 605 33.59 22.62 26.10
C ASP A 605 34.95 22.77 25.41
N LEU A 606 34.95 22.86 24.07
CA LEU A 606 36.13 23.26 23.30
C LEU A 606 36.60 24.65 23.71
N ASN A 607 35.68 25.60 23.89
CA ASN A 607 36.01 26.94 24.39
C ASN A 607 36.59 26.91 25.80
N ARG A 608 36.07 26.06 26.69
CA ARG A 608 36.64 25.85 28.04
C ARG A 608 38.05 25.28 27.96
N ILE A 609 38.31 24.29 27.11
CA ILE A 609 39.66 23.78 26.86
C ILE A 609 40.57 24.91 26.35
N ALA A 610 40.08 25.76 25.45
CA ALA A 610 40.82 26.88 24.89
C ALA A 610 41.15 28.00 25.93
N THR A 611 40.50 28.00 27.10
CA THR A 611 40.86 28.94 28.19
C THR A 611 42.14 28.54 28.94
N PHE A 612 42.59 27.30 28.81
CA PHE A 612 43.83 26.85 29.44
C PHE A 612 45.07 27.36 28.67
N PRO A 613 46.19 27.67 29.37
CA PRO A 613 47.40 28.20 28.73
C PRO A 613 47.92 27.28 27.61
N GLY A 614 48.12 27.84 26.40
CA GLY A 614 48.63 27.10 25.24
C GLY A 614 47.59 26.22 24.50
N CYS A 615 46.34 26.16 24.97
CA CYS A 615 45.32 25.28 24.38
C CYS A 615 44.45 25.95 23.30
N ARG A 616 44.44 27.29 23.18
CA ARG A 616 43.60 28.00 22.20
C ARG A 616 43.94 27.64 20.76
N ASP A 617 45.20 27.81 20.35
CA ASP A 617 45.64 27.50 18.99
C ASP A 617 45.53 26.01 18.68
N LEU A 618 45.70 25.17 19.70
CA LEU A 618 45.51 23.71 19.62
C LEU A 618 44.05 23.34 19.34
N VAL A 619 43.08 23.93 20.05
CA VAL A 619 41.65 23.70 19.81
C VAL A 619 41.25 24.16 18.42
N GLU A 620 41.66 25.35 17.99
CA GLU A 620 41.36 25.89 16.66
C GLU A 620 41.94 25.02 15.54
N LYS A 621 43.20 24.59 15.67
CA LYS A 621 43.85 23.68 14.72
C LYS A 621 43.12 22.34 14.68
N THR A 622 42.77 21.79 15.83
CA THR A 622 42.12 20.48 15.95
C THR A 622 40.71 20.50 15.35
N ARG A 623 39.93 21.57 15.59
CA ARG A 623 38.61 21.74 15.01
C ARG A 623 38.70 21.84 13.48
N ARG A 624 39.63 22.66 12.98
CA ARG A 624 39.86 22.77 11.53
C ARG A 624 40.20 21.42 10.91
N ASP A 625 41.09 20.68 11.53
CA ASP A 625 41.54 19.37 11.05
C ASP A 625 40.42 18.30 11.06
N VAL A 626 39.53 18.33 12.06
CA VAL A 626 38.36 17.45 12.10
C VAL A 626 37.32 17.82 11.02
N TYR A 627 37.00 19.11 10.87
CA TYR A 627 35.91 19.54 9.99
C TYR A 627 36.31 19.65 8.52
N GLU A 628 37.58 19.98 8.22
CA GLU A 628 38.07 20.15 6.85
C GLU A 628 38.77 18.90 6.31
N ASN A 629 39.49 18.16 7.16
CA ASN A 629 40.26 16.97 6.74
C ASN A 629 39.66 15.65 7.24
N GLU A 630 38.48 15.68 7.88
CA GLU A 630 37.77 14.51 8.42
C GLU A 630 38.64 13.62 9.33
N GLN A 631 39.64 14.20 10.01
CA GLN A 631 40.54 13.49 10.91
C GLN A 631 39.90 13.23 12.28
N LEU A 632 38.85 12.41 12.26
CA LEU A 632 38.12 11.93 13.43
C LEU A 632 38.99 10.99 14.26
N THR A 633 38.74 10.95 15.57
CA THR A 633 39.35 9.89 16.39
C THR A 633 38.82 8.51 15.97
N PRO A 634 39.60 7.42 16.12
CA PRO A 634 39.22 6.09 15.63
C PRO A 634 37.80 5.65 16.01
N PHE A 635 37.40 5.87 17.27
CA PHE A 635 36.04 5.58 17.74
C PHE A 635 34.96 6.31 16.93
N TRP A 636 35.13 7.62 16.69
CA TRP A 636 34.17 8.43 15.93
C TRP A 636 34.27 8.20 14.42
N ALA A 637 35.44 7.85 13.91
CA ALA A 637 35.63 7.44 12.52
C ALA A 637 34.88 6.13 12.23
N ASP A 638 35.00 5.13 13.10
CA ASP A 638 34.28 3.85 12.98
C ASP A 638 32.76 4.05 13.02
N LYS A 639 32.26 4.96 13.88
CA LYS A 639 30.84 5.31 13.93
C LYS A 639 30.39 6.08 12.69
N TYR A 640 31.18 7.03 12.22
CA TYR A 640 30.91 7.77 10.99
C TYR A 640 30.84 6.84 9.77
N HIS A 641 31.82 5.93 9.61
CA HIS A 641 31.81 4.92 8.56
C HIS A 641 30.63 3.95 8.67
N LEU A 642 30.28 3.50 9.87
CA LEU A 642 29.07 2.71 10.08
C LEU A 642 27.81 3.44 9.61
N PHE A 643 27.70 4.75 9.80
CA PHE A 643 26.56 5.53 9.34
C PHE A 643 26.54 5.70 7.81
N LEU A 644 27.71 5.82 7.18
CA LEU A 644 27.84 5.78 5.72
C LEU A 644 27.42 4.42 5.15
N GLU A 645 27.86 3.31 5.76
CA GLU A 645 27.51 1.95 5.34
C GLU A 645 26.00 1.66 5.49
N LEU A 646 25.37 2.21 6.53
CA LEU A 646 23.93 2.11 6.77
C LEU A 646 23.11 3.08 5.90
N GLY A 647 23.75 3.94 5.10
CA GLY A 647 23.09 4.92 4.23
C GLY A 647 22.33 6.02 5.00
N ILE A 648 22.79 6.32 6.21
CA ILE A 648 22.19 7.31 7.13
C ILE A 648 22.68 8.72 6.81
N ILE A 649 23.96 8.80 6.48
CA ILE A 649 24.64 10.02 6.03
C ILE A 649 25.23 9.73 4.65
N SER A 650 25.32 10.76 3.81
CA SER A 650 25.62 10.64 2.37
C SER A 650 27.01 11.06 2.00
#